data_AF-A0A8C3FV05-F1
#
_entry.id   AF-A0A8C3FV05-F1
#
_cell.length_a   1.000
_cell.length_b   1.000
_cell.length_c   1.000
_cell.angle_alpha   90.00
_cell.angle_beta   90.00
_cell.angle_gamma   90.00
#
_symmetry.space_group_name_H-M   'P 1'
#
loop_
_entity.id
_entity.type
_entity.pdbx_description
1 polymer ?
#
loop_
_entity_poly.entity_id
_entity_poly.type
_entity_poly.pdbx_seq_one_letter_code
_entity_poly.pdbx_strand_id
1 'polypeptide(L)'
;MFSLKPARPTFKSYLLPQVEDKITPEPKIKKLEPVLLPGEIVVNEVNFVRKCIATDTSQYDLWGKLVCSNFKISFITDDPMPLQKFHYKNLLLGEHDVPLTCIEQVVTVNDTKRKQKVLGPNQKLKFNPTELIIYCKDFRIVRFRFDEAGPESAKKVCLAVAHYSQPTDLQLLFAFEYVGKKYHNPATVNGIDPGGGGSSSGQQTPLFETYSDWDREIKRTGASGWRVCSVNEGYMISTCLPEYFVVPSSLADQDLKLYSYSFIGRRMPLWCWNHSNGSALVRMANIKDVLQQRKIDQRICNAITRSHPQRSDVHKSDLDKCLPNIQEIQAAFIKLKQLCVNEPFEETEEKWLSSLENTRWLEYVRSFLKHSAELVYTLDSKHVSVVLQEDEGRDLSCFVASLIQVMLDPYFRTIVGFQSLIQKEWVMAGYQFLDRCNHLKRADKESPLFLMFLDSIWQLLEQYPSAFEFSETYLTILYDSTRISLFGTFLFNCPHQRVKQSTEFAISKNIQLGDEKGLKFPSVWDWSLQFATRDRMLFHNPWYIGKSAPCVQNGSVKSFKRTKKNYSSTLRGIPPSLKNGIIEQEFLPRRNSLILKLKPDFLQQMGSQTNSMEQYFREWFSKPVDLHGVILPRLSGTHIKLWKLCYFRWVPEAQINNGGFITAFHKISVLTDQVDMLNQSLRQYKSSSSLQANCSELDQSRMYFRANGLNDNAGTPDFLSSSFPFSPIGNLCRRSILGTPLSKFLSGAKIWLSTETLANED
;
A
#
# COMPACT_ATOMS: atom_id res chain seq x y z
N MET A 1 17.90 -76.73 -9.51
CA MET A 1 17.06 -76.90 -10.71
C MET A 1 15.68 -77.28 -10.26
N PHE A 2 14.65 -76.42 -10.38
CA PHE A 2 13.20 -76.74 -10.42
C PHE A 2 12.46 -75.39 -10.57
N SER A 3 12.04 -75.01 -11.78
CA SER A 3 10.71 -75.20 -12.38
C SER A 3 9.68 -74.11 -11.99
N LEU A 4 9.39 -73.25 -12.97
CA LEU A 4 8.30 -72.27 -12.99
C LEU A 4 6.91 -72.93 -12.85
N LYS A 5 6.06 -72.39 -11.96
CA LYS A 5 4.60 -72.37 -12.11
C LYS A 5 4.03 -71.08 -11.50
N PRO A 6 3.12 -70.36 -12.19
CA PRO A 6 2.45 -69.18 -11.64
C PRO A 6 1.30 -69.57 -10.70
N ALA A 7 1.09 -68.77 -9.65
CA ALA A 7 -0.05 -68.93 -8.74
C ALA A 7 -1.37 -68.53 -9.43
N ARG A 8 -2.39 -69.39 -9.31
CA ARG A 8 -3.75 -69.15 -9.79
C ARG A 8 -4.49 -68.13 -8.89
N PRO A 9 -5.41 -67.32 -9.43
CA PRO A 9 -6.18 -66.34 -8.66
C PRO A 9 -7.26 -67.02 -7.80
N THR A 10 -7.33 -66.66 -6.52
CA THR A 10 -8.39 -67.08 -5.58
C THR A 10 -9.40 -65.95 -5.39
N PHE A 11 -10.25 -65.71 -6.39
CA PHE A 11 -11.59 -65.14 -6.15
C PHE A 11 -12.51 -65.43 -7.34
N LYS A 12 -13.62 -66.15 -7.11
CA LYS A 12 -14.74 -66.28 -8.04
C LYS A 12 -15.90 -65.45 -7.47
N SER A 13 -16.33 -64.43 -8.21
CA SER A 13 -17.54 -63.66 -7.91
C SER A 13 -18.78 -64.50 -8.19
N TYR A 14 -19.75 -64.50 -7.26
CA TYR A 14 -21.03 -65.22 -7.34
C TYR A 14 -22.20 -64.28 -7.66
N LEU A 15 -22.09 -63.46 -8.70
CA LEU A 15 -23.21 -62.65 -9.17
C LEU A 15 -23.54 -63.00 -10.63
N LEU A 16 -24.80 -63.37 -10.86
CA LEU A 16 -25.39 -63.65 -12.16
C LEU A 16 -25.35 -62.39 -13.06
N PRO A 17 -25.23 -62.55 -14.39
CA PRO A 17 -25.10 -61.40 -15.29
C PRO A 17 -26.46 -60.71 -15.43
N GLN A 18 -26.59 -59.51 -14.87
CA GLN A 18 -27.60 -58.55 -15.32
C GLN A 18 -27.04 -57.74 -16.49
N VAL A 19 -27.86 -57.64 -17.52
CA VAL A 19 -27.62 -56.83 -18.72
C VAL A 19 -27.74 -55.36 -18.34
N GLU A 20 -26.63 -54.63 -18.35
CA GLU A 20 -26.63 -53.16 -18.29
C GLU A 20 -26.08 -52.59 -19.60
N ASP A 21 -26.99 -52.29 -20.53
CA ASP A 21 -26.80 -51.22 -21.49
C ASP A 21 -27.07 -49.90 -20.78
N LYS A 22 -26.00 -49.17 -20.43
CA LYS A 22 -25.88 -47.72 -20.64
C LYS A 22 -24.51 -47.23 -20.16
N ILE A 23 -23.74 -46.80 -21.15
CA ILE A 23 -22.48 -46.06 -21.07
C ILE A 23 -22.59 -44.94 -20.02
N THR A 24 -22.07 -45.17 -18.82
CA THR A 24 -21.62 -44.11 -17.94
C THR A 24 -20.33 -43.55 -18.54
N PRO A 25 -20.24 -42.25 -18.88
CA PRO A 25 -18.96 -41.69 -19.27
C PRO A 25 -18.06 -41.78 -18.04
N GLU A 26 -16.96 -42.53 -18.14
CA GLU A 26 -15.89 -42.45 -17.14
C GLU A 26 -15.59 -40.96 -16.91
N PRO A 27 -15.63 -40.46 -15.66
CA PRO A 27 -15.25 -39.08 -15.41
C PRO A 27 -13.80 -38.93 -15.87
N LYS A 28 -13.58 -38.14 -16.92
CA LYS A 28 -12.23 -37.74 -17.33
C LYS A 28 -11.61 -37.04 -16.11
N ILE A 29 -10.79 -37.75 -15.35
CA ILE A 29 -9.98 -37.17 -14.28
C ILE A 29 -9.12 -36.11 -14.99
N LYS A 30 -9.48 -34.84 -14.81
CA LYS A 30 -8.66 -33.75 -15.32
C LYS A 30 -7.32 -33.86 -14.62
N LYS A 31 -6.25 -33.91 -15.41
CA LYS A 31 -4.91 -33.94 -14.85
C LYS A 31 -4.64 -32.55 -14.26
N LEU A 32 -4.54 -32.47 -12.94
CA LEU A 32 -4.19 -31.24 -12.21
C LEU A 32 -2.74 -30.86 -12.53
N GLU A 33 -2.54 -30.05 -13.56
CA GLU A 33 -1.22 -29.57 -14.01
C GLU A 33 -1.00 -28.08 -13.72
N PRO A 34 0.19 -27.69 -13.23
CA PRO A 34 0.50 -26.30 -12.96
C PRO A 34 0.70 -25.51 -14.27
N VAL A 35 0.25 -24.26 -14.28
CA VAL A 35 0.60 -23.30 -15.33
C VAL A 35 1.94 -22.67 -14.98
N LEU A 36 2.98 -23.04 -15.74
CA LEU A 36 4.36 -22.61 -15.53
C LEU A 36 4.72 -21.44 -16.46
N LEU A 37 5.40 -20.44 -15.91
CA LEU A 37 5.97 -19.34 -16.68
C LEU A 37 7.27 -19.76 -17.41
N PRO A 38 7.74 -19.01 -18.43
CA PRO A 38 9.04 -19.22 -19.03
C PRO A 38 10.16 -19.27 -17.98
N GLY A 39 10.91 -20.37 -17.94
CA GLY A 39 11.99 -20.60 -16.96
C GLY A 39 11.52 -21.13 -15.60
N GLU A 40 10.22 -21.27 -15.39
CA GLU A 40 9.67 -21.89 -14.18
C GLU A 40 9.76 -23.42 -14.28
N ILE A 41 10.25 -24.04 -13.21
CA ILE A 41 10.42 -25.50 -13.12
C ILE A 41 9.77 -26.03 -11.85
N VAL A 42 9.11 -27.18 -11.94
CA VAL A 42 8.58 -27.90 -10.78
C VAL A 42 9.74 -28.54 -10.02
N VAL A 43 9.87 -28.20 -8.74
CA VAL A 43 10.89 -28.74 -7.84
C VAL A 43 10.38 -30.00 -7.15
N ASN A 44 9.16 -29.94 -6.59
CA ASN A 44 8.50 -31.06 -5.93
C ASN A 44 6.98 -30.86 -5.97
N GLU A 45 6.25 -31.96 -5.86
CA GLU A 45 4.79 -31.97 -5.83
C GLU A 45 4.25 -33.08 -4.94
N VAL A 46 3.01 -32.91 -4.49
CA VAL A 46 2.28 -33.89 -3.69
C VAL A 46 0.79 -33.80 -4.05
N ASN A 47 0.17 -34.97 -4.26
CA ASN A 47 -1.25 -35.12 -4.55
C ASN A 47 -2.04 -35.41 -3.28
N PHE A 48 -3.38 -35.34 -3.37
CA PHE A 48 -4.30 -35.63 -2.26
C PHE A 48 -4.02 -34.76 -1.03
N VAL A 49 -3.76 -33.47 -1.28
CA VAL A 49 -3.57 -32.46 -0.23
C VAL A 49 -4.89 -31.77 0.03
N ARG A 50 -5.22 -31.61 1.31
CA ARG A 50 -6.35 -30.80 1.74
C ARG A 50 -5.89 -29.40 2.10
N LYS A 51 -6.31 -28.38 1.35
CA LYS A 51 -6.15 -26.98 1.73
C LYS A 51 -7.28 -26.64 2.69
N CYS A 52 -6.94 -26.27 3.92
CA CYS A 52 -7.94 -25.85 4.88
C CYS A 52 -8.49 -24.48 4.48
N ILE A 53 -9.81 -24.28 4.56
CA ILE A 53 -10.46 -22.98 4.26
C ILE A 53 -11.30 -22.51 5.46
N ALA A 54 -12.09 -23.39 6.07
CA ALA A 54 -12.96 -23.07 7.19
C ALA A 54 -12.36 -23.45 8.56
N THR A 55 -12.84 -22.79 9.60
CA THR A 55 -12.23 -22.79 10.94
C THR A 55 -12.70 -23.93 11.83
N ASP A 56 -13.89 -24.47 11.57
CA ASP A 56 -14.63 -25.38 12.47
C ASP A 56 -15.21 -26.62 11.78
N THR A 57 -15.44 -26.57 10.46
CA THR A 57 -16.04 -27.66 9.68
C THR A 57 -15.20 -27.98 8.45
N SER A 58 -14.72 -29.22 8.35
CA SER A 58 -13.95 -29.71 7.19
C SER A 58 -14.77 -29.77 5.89
N GLN A 59 -16.03 -29.31 5.90
CA GLN A 59 -16.96 -29.40 4.78
C GLN A 59 -16.61 -28.43 3.64
N TYR A 60 -15.83 -27.38 3.91
CA TYR A 60 -15.43 -26.37 2.91
C TYR A 60 -13.94 -26.45 2.53
N ASP A 61 -13.22 -27.44 3.05
CA ASP A 61 -11.83 -27.66 2.69
C ASP A 61 -11.73 -28.14 1.24
N LEU A 62 -10.67 -27.71 0.54
CA LEU A 62 -10.45 -28.04 -0.86
C LEU A 62 -9.44 -29.18 -0.98
N TRP A 63 -9.75 -30.17 -1.80
CA TRP A 63 -8.83 -31.24 -2.16
C TRP A 63 -8.11 -30.91 -3.46
N GLY A 64 -6.83 -31.25 -3.52
CA GLY A 64 -6.06 -30.95 -4.71
C GLY A 64 -4.60 -31.39 -4.65
N LYS A 65 -3.82 -30.74 -5.49
CA LYS A 65 -2.39 -30.96 -5.67
C LYS A 65 -1.62 -29.73 -5.23
N LEU A 66 -0.60 -29.93 -4.39
CA LEU A 66 0.34 -28.89 -4.00
C LEU A 66 1.64 -29.06 -4.77
N VAL A 67 2.06 -27.99 -5.44
CA VAL A 67 3.28 -27.94 -6.26
C VAL A 67 4.19 -26.84 -5.72
N CYS A 68 5.48 -27.13 -5.56
CA CYS A 68 6.53 -26.15 -5.32
C CYS A 68 7.36 -26.02 -6.59
N SER A 69 7.42 -24.81 -7.17
CA SER A 69 8.35 -24.48 -8.25
C SER A 69 9.55 -23.69 -7.70
N ASN A 70 10.41 -23.19 -8.60
CA ASN A 70 11.45 -22.21 -8.29
C ASN A 70 10.93 -20.77 -8.18
N PHE A 71 9.62 -20.52 -8.37
CA PHE A 71 9.00 -19.20 -8.31
C PHE A 71 7.93 -19.07 -7.22
N LYS A 72 7.08 -20.10 -7.07
CA LYS A 72 5.88 -20.06 -6.24
C LYS A 72 5.52 -21.44 -5.70
N ILE A 73 4.64 -21.46 -4.71
CA ILE A 73 3.80 -22.62 -4.43
C ILE A 73 2.48 -22.45 -5.17
N SER A 74 1.96 -23.53 -5.75
CA SER A 74 0.68 -23.57 -6.44
C SER A 74 -0.18 -24.66 -5.85
N PHE A 75 -1.42 -24.34 -5.47
CA PHE A 75 -2.41 -25.32 -5.08
C PHE A 75 -3.51 -25.40 -6.14
N ILE A 76 -3.66 -26.57 -6.73
CA ILE A 76 -4.53 -26.80 -7.89
C ILE A 76 -5.63 -27.76 -7.44
N THR A 77 -6.89 -27.36 -7.65
CA THR A 77 -8.07 -28.14 -7.26
C THR A 77 -9.05 -28.19 -8.43
N ASP A 78 -9.77 -29.31 -8.56
CA ASP A 78 -10.93 -29.46 -9.45
C ASP A 78 -12.25 -29.29 -8.68
N ASP A 79 -12.20 -29.09 -7.35
CA ASP A 79 -13.40 -28.98 -6.52
C ASP A 79 -14.19 -27.73 -6.96
N PRO A 80 -15.47 -27.87 -7.32
CA PRO A 80 -16.29 -26.73 -7.66
C PRO A 80 -16.47 -25.90 -6.41
N MET A 81 -15.86 -24.71 -6.36
CA MET A 81 -16.12 -23.78 -5.26
C MET A 81 -17.62 -23.46 -5.22
N PRO A 82 -18.35 -23.84 -4.15
CA PRO A 82 -19.82 -23.73 -4.15
C PRO A 82 -20.32 -22.28 -4.13
N LEU A 83 -19.46 -21.29 -3.84
CA LEU A 83 -19.89 -19.96 -3.41
C LEU A 83 -19.20 -18.75 -4.06
N GLN A 84 -18.25 -18.91 -5.01
CA GLN A 84 -17.62 -17.72 -5.62
C GLN A 84 -16.80 -18.00 -6.88
N LYS A 85 -16.94 -17.11 -7.88
CA LYS A 85 -15.94 -16.91 -8.94
C LYS A 85 -15.17 -15.64 -8.61
N PHE A 86 -13.84 -15.71 -8.60
CA PHE A 86 -13.00 -14.52 -8.52
C PHE A 86 -13.25 -13.66 -9.76
N HIS A 87 -13.72 -12.43 -9.55
CA HIS A 87 -14.01 -11.49 -10.64
C HIS A 87 -12.74 -10.83 -11.22
N TYR A 88 -11.58 -11.14 -10.65
CA TYR A 88 -10.27 -10.56 -10.97
C TYR A 88 -9.20 -11.65 -10.89
N LYS A 89 -8.30 -11.72 -11.88
CA LYS A 89 -7.29 -12.78 -11.94
C LYS A 89 -5.91 -12.23 -12.32
N ASN A 90 -4.91 -12.57 -11.52
CA ASN A 90 -3.51 -12.34 -11.87
C ASN A 90 -3.09 -13.34 -12.97
N LEU A 91 -2.39 -12.87 -13.99
CA LEU A 91 -1.93 -13.68 -15.13
C LEU A 91 -0.66 -14.48 -14.81
N LEU A 92 0.12 -14.06 -13.81
CA LEU A 92 1.35 -14.72 -13.35
C LEU A 92 1.08 -15.72 -12.22
N LEU A 93 0.07 -15.45 -11.39
CA LEU A 93 -0.26 -16.20 -10.19
C LEU A 93 -1.69 -16.74 -10.27
N GLY A 94 -1.83 -18.05 -10.10
CA GLY A 94 -3.11 -18.71 -9.87
C GLY A 94 -3.78 -18.25 -8.57
N GLU A 95 -5.04 -18.59 -8.43
CA GLU A 95 -5.93 -18.16 -7.34
C GLU A 95 -5.41 -18.52 -5.94
N HIS A 96 -4.72 -19.64 -5.83
CA HIS A 96 -4.17 -20.14 -4.57
C HIS A 96 -2.64 -20.10 -4.55
N ASP A 97 -2.02 -19.42 -5.51
CA ASP A 97 -0.58 -19.35 -5.60
C ASP A 97 -0.02 -18.37 -4.58
N VAL A 98 1.15 -18.72 -4.04
CA VAL A 98 1.94 -17.83 -3.18
C VAL A 98 3.36 -17.74 -3.75
N PRO A 99 3.83 -16.55 -4.16
CA PRO A 99 5.23 -16.36 -4.54
C PRO A 99 6.15 -16.77 -3.40
N LEU A 100 7.26 -17.44 -3.71
CA LEU A 100 8.20 -17.91 -2.69
C LEU A 100 8.78 -16.76 -1.86
N THR A 101 9.01 -15.61 -2.47
CA THR A 101 9.47 -14.37 -1.80
C THR A 101 8.45 -13.75 -0.85
N CYS A 102 7.17 -14.12 -0.99
CA CYS A 102 6.08 -13.71 -0.09
C CYS A 102 5.99 -14.61 1.15
N ILE A 103 6.52 -15.83 1.12
CA ILE A 103 6.56 -16.71 2.28
C ILE A 103 7.48 -16.09 3.33
N GLU A 104 6.99 -15.86 4.54
CA GLU A 104 7.78 -15.36 5.66
C GLU A 104 8.34 -16.52 6.48
N GLN A 105 7.45 -17.44 6.88
CA GLN A 105 7.77 -18.56 7.74
C GLN A 105 7.06 -19.83 7.27
N VAL A 106 7.80 -20.95 7.29
CA VAL A 106 7.29 -22.28 6.96
C VAL A 106 7.27 -23.10 8.24
N VAL A 107 6.11 -23.67 8.57
CA VAL A 107 5.91 -24.45 9.80
C VAL A 107 5.34 -25.81 9.44
N THR A 108 5.94 -26.86 9.99
CA THR A 108 5.40 -28.22 9.88
C THR A 108 4.89 -28.69 11.22
N VAL A 109 3.75 -29.37 11.20
CA VAL A 109 3.12 -29.94 12.39
C VAL A 109 3.01 -31.45 12.20
N ASN A 110 3.17 -32.16 13.30
CA ASN A 110 2.82 -33.56 13.42
C ASN A 110 1.88 -33.69 14.62
N ASP A 111 0.60 -33.85 14.32
CA ASP A 111 -0.46 -33.90 15.33
C ASP A 111 -0.35 -35.15 16.19
N THR A 112 0.03 -36.30 15.61
CA THR A 112 0.18 -37.56 16.34
C THR A 112 1.25 -37.50 17.44
N LYS A 113 2.26 -36.65 17.27
CA LYS A 113 3.33 -36.42 18.26
C LYS A 113 3.20 -35.09 18.99
N ARG A 114 2.17 -34.27 18.71
CA ARG A 114 2.03 -32.87 19.15
C ARG A 114 3.32 -32.05 18.97
N LYS A 115 3.99 -32.21 17.82
CA LYS A 115 5.25 -31.49 17.52
C LYS A 115 5.03 -30.48 16.41
N GLN A 116 5.39 -29.22 16.68
CA GLN A 116 5.47 -28.16 15.68
C GLN A 116 6.94 -27.80 15.46
N LYS A 117 7.34 -27.59 14.21
CA LYS A 117 8.70 -27.18 13.85
C LYS A 117 8.67 -26.13 12.76
N VAL A 118 9.28 -24.98 13.05
CA VAL A 118 9.64 -23.98 12.03
C VAL A 118 10.77 -24.56 11.17
N LEU A 119 10.57 -24.60 9.86
CA LEU A 119 11.54 -25.11 8.89
C LEU A 119 12.36 -23.95 8.32
N GLY A 120 13.67 -24.02 8.55
CA GLY A 120 14.67 -23.21 7.87
C GLY A 120 15.29 -23.93 6.66
N PRO A 121 16.20 -23.27 5.95
CA PRO A 121 16.86 -23.83 4.78
C PRO A 121 17.82 -24.95 5.23
N ASN A 122 17.94 -25.99 4.42
CA ASN A 122 18.84 -27.14 4.67
C ASN A 122 18.59 -27.91 5.99
N GLN A 123 17.46 -27.68 6.67
CA GLN A 123 17.13 -28.40 7.89
C GLN A 123 16.56 -29.79 7.58
N LYS A 124 16.98 -30.79 8.36
CA LYS A 124 16.36 -32.13 8.30
C LYS A 124 15.04 -32.14 9.08
N LEU A 125 14.01 -32.74 8.50
CA LEU A 125 12.74 -33.03 9.19
C LEU A 125 12.77 -34.47 9.74
N LYS A 126 12.68 -34.61 11.07
CA LYS A 126 12.81 -35.91 11.78
C LYS A 126 11.49 -36.67 11.92
N PHE A 127 10.39 -36.12 11.43
CA PHE A 127 9.07 -36.72 11.49
C PHE A 127 8.34 -36.56 10.14
N ASN A 128 7.25 -37.29 9.95
CA ASN A 128 6.39 -37.12 8.78
C ASN A 128 5.36 -36.02 9.10
N PRO A 129 5.31 -34.93 8.32
CA PRO A 129 4.39 -33.83 8.59
C PRO A 129 2.96 -34.26 8.29
N THR A 130 2.03 -33.94 9.19
CA THR A 130 0.59 -34.07 8.96
C THR A 130 -0.01 -32.77 8.44
N GLU A 131 0.61 -31.63 8.78
CA GLU A 131 0.18 -30.30 8.35
C GLU A 131 1.39 -29.41 8.00
N LEU A 132 1.20 -28.55 7.02
CA LEU A 132 2.09 -27.47 6.60
C LEU A 132 1.34 -26.14 6.75
N ILE A 133 1.92 -25.23 7.54
CA ILE A 133 1.41 -23.88 7.77
C ILE A 133 2.41 -22.88 7.20
N ILE A 134 1.93 -21.96 6.36
CA ILE A 134 2.73 -20.97 5.67
C ILE A 134 2.25 -19.59 6.08
N TYR A 135 3.10 -18.87 6.80
CA TYR A 135 2.88 -17.46 7.14
C TYR A 135 3.46 -16.61 6.03
N CYS A 136 2.67 -15.68 5.51
CA CYS A 136 3.08 -14.83 4.40
C CYS A 136 3.33 -13.39 4.88
N LYS A 137 4.19 -12.68 4.16
CA LYS A 137 4.47 -11.24 4.35
C LYS A 137 3.26 -10.35 4.07
N ASP A 138 2.22 -10.89 3.45
CA ASP A 138 1.02 -10.19 3.05
C ASP A 138 -0.20 -10.56 3.90
N PHE A 139 0.01 -11.01 5.14
CA PHE A 139 -1.02 -11.37 6.13
C PHE A 139 -1.79 -12.68 5.83
N ARG A 140 -1.47 -13.42 4.75
CA ARG A 140 -2.04 -14.77 4.55
C ARG A 140 -1.45 -15.79 5.53
N ILE A 141 -2.31 -16.69 6.02
CA ILE A 141 -1.90 -17.96 6.64
C ILE A 141 -2.49 -19.11 5.85
N VAL A 142 -1.66 -19.77 5.05
CA VAL A 142 -2.11 -20.90 4.24
C VAL A 142 -1.83 -22.20 4.98
N ARG A 143 -2.86 -23.04 5.14
CA ARG A 143 -2.79 -24.35 5.82
C ARG A 143 -3.06 -25.49 4.84
N PHE A 144 -2.18 -26.46 4.82
CA PHE A 144 -2.32 -27.70 4.06
C PHE A 144 -2.20 -28.90 4.98
N ARG A 145 -3.08 -29.88 4.81
CA ARG A 145 -3.05 -31.17 5.51
C ARG A 145 -2.75 -32.30 4.55
N PHE A 146 -2.03 -33.29 5.06
CA PHE A 146 -1.48 -34.42 4.32
C PHE A 146 -2.09 -35.74 4.76
N ASP A 147 -3.34 -35.72 5.23
CA ASP A 147 -4.02 -36.89 5.82
C ASP A 147 -4.04 -38.10 4.87
N GLU A 148 -4.19 -37.85 3.56
CA GLU A 148 -4.23 -38.87 2.50
C GLU A 148 -3.00 -38.84 1.58
N ALA A 149 -2.05 -37.93 1.84
CA ALA A 149 -0.86 -37.80 1.03
C ALA A 149 0.25 -38.77 1.50
N GLY A 150 1.07 -39.26 0.56
CA GLY A 150 2.20 -40.11 0.90
C GLY A 150 3.20 -39.38 1.81
N PRO A 151 3.58 -39.93 2.99
CA PRO A 151 4.35 -39.21 4.00
C PRO A 151 5.73 -38.74 3.52
N GLU A 152 6.36 -39.50 2.62
CA GLU A 152 7.63 -39.11 1.99
C GLU A 152 7.48 -37.93 1.04
N SER A 153 6.40 -37.91 0.24
CA SER A 153 6.12 -36.83 -0.71
C SER A 153 5.78 -35.52 0.01
N ALA A 154 4.94 -35.58 1.05
CA ALA A 154 4.64 -34.44 1.92
C ALA A 154 5.91 -33.86 2.54
N LYS A 155 6.78 -34.74 3.06
CA LYS A 155 8.08 -34.33 3.61
C LYS A 155 8.98 -33.66 2.56
N LYS A 156 9.08 -34.20 1.34
CA LYS A 156 9.88 -33.61 0.26
C LYS A 156 9.38 -32.22 -0.13
N VAL A 157 8.07 -32.04 -0.29
CA VAL A 157 7.46 -30.75 -0.62
C VAL A 157 7.69 -29.72 0.50
N CYS A 158 7.47 -30.07 1.77
CA CYS A 158 7.76 -29.17 2.89
C CYS A 158 9.22 -28.70 2.92
N LEU A 159 10.17 -29.61 2.68
CA LEU A 159 11.60 -29.28 2.60
C LEU A 159 11.93 -28.41 1.39
N ALA A 160 11.30 -28.66 0.23
CA ALA A 160 11.48 -27.85 -0.97
C ALA A 160 10.97 -26.43 -0.78
N VAL A 161 9.76 -26.27 -0.22
CA VAL A 161 9.19 -24.95 0.10
C VAL A 161 10.11 -24.18 1.05
N ALA A 162 10.62 -24.83 2.10
CA ALA A 162 11.55 -24.20 3.04
C ALA A 162 12.90 -23.80 2.41
N HIS A 163 13.42 -24.61 1.48
CA HIS A 163 14.68 -24.31 0.77
C HIS A 163 14.52 -23.17 -0.23
N TYR A 164 13.54 -23.25 -1.14
CA TYR A 164 13.38 -22.30 -2.24
C TYR A 164 12.74 -20.97 -1.81
N SER A 165 12.04 -20.91 -0.67
CA SER A 165 11.58 -19.63 -0.09
C SER A 165 12.69 -18.79 0.53
N GLN A 166 13.92 -19.32 0.60
CA GLN A 166 15.07 -18.66 1.22
C GLN A 166 16.31 -18.71 0.32
N PRO A 167 16.29 -18.01 -0.84
CA PRO A 167 17.41 -17.99 -1.76
C PRO A 167 18.65 -17.34 -1.10
N THR A 168 19.81 -17.97 -1.26
CA THR A 168 21.08 -17.50 -0.68
C THR A 168 21.72 -16.36 -1.49
N ASP A 169 21.40 -16.30 -2.79
CA ASP A 169 21.94 -15.34 -3.76
C ASP A 169 20.82 -14.67 -4.57
N LEU A 170 21.08 -13.44 -5.02
CA LEU A 170 20.14 -12.66 -5.82
C LEU A 170 19.80 -13.33 -7.16
N GLN A 171 20.78 -13.97 -7.81
CA GLN A 171 20.60 -14.61 -9.12
C GLN A 171 19.71 -15.85 -9.05
N LEU A 172 19.43 -16.37 -7.85
CA LEU A 172 18.48 -17.46 -7.62
C LEU A 172 17.03 -16.97 -7.61
N LEU A 173 16.79 -15.66 -7.60
CA LEU A 173 15.44 -15.13 -7.75
C LEU A 173 14.93 -15.36 -9.16
N PHE A 174 13.63 -15.69 -9.26
CA PHE A 174 13.00 -16.15 -10.48
C PHE A 174 13.18 -15.23 -11.70
N ALA A 175 13.21 -13.91 -11.49
CA ALA A 175 13.43 -12.90 -12.51
C ALA A 175 14.61 -13.22 -13.45
N PHE A 176 15.72 -13.74 -12.91
CA PHE A 176 16.91 -14.04 -13.71
C PHE A 176 16.69 -15.19 -14.68
N GLU A 177 16.08 -16.29 -14.23
CA GLU A 177 15.75 -17.41 -15.12
C GLU A 177 14.65 -17.06 -16.12
N TYR A 178 13.66 -16.26 -15.70
CA TYR A 178 12.61 -15.76 -16.60
C TYR A 178 13.20 -14.94 -17.75
N VAL A 179 14.07 -13.98 -17.43
CA VAL A 179 14.71 -13.13 -18.44
C VAL A 179 15.74 -13.92 -19.25
N GLY A 180 16.56 -14.75 -18.61
CA GLY A 180 17.57 -15.58 -19.28
C GLY A 180 16.97 -16.48 -20.36
N LYS A 181 15.81 -17.11 -20.09
CA LYS A 181 15.08 -17.91 -21.09
C LYS A 181 14.63 -17.10 -22.31
N LYS A 182 14.25 -15.84 -22.13
CA LYS A 182 13.86 -14.94 -23.22
C LYS A 182 15.02 -14.63 -24.18
N TYR A 183 16.24 -14.53 -23.65
CA TYR A 183 17.45 -14.33 -24.49
C TYR A 183 17.88 -15.61 -25.22
N HIS A 184 17.68 -16.79 -24.64
CA HIS A 184 18.03 -18.06 -25.29
C HIS A 184 16.98 -18.54 -26.32
N ASN A 185 15.70 -18.23 -26.09
CA ASN A 185 14.61 -18.53 -27.03
C ASN A 185 13.92 -17.22 -27.43
N PRO A 186 14.46 -16.48 -28.41
CA PRO A 186 13.80 -15.30 -28.96
C PRO A 186 12.56 -15.64 -29.80
N ALA A 187 12.09 -16.90 -29.79
CA ALA A 187 10.94 -17.36 -30.57
C ALA A 187 9.73 -16.46 -30.33
N THR A 188 9.35 -15.77 -31.39
CA THR A 188 8.22 -14.85 -31.54
C THR A 188 6.94 -15.43 -30.95
N VAL A 189 6.60 -14.99 -29.74
CA VAL A 189 5.24 -15.10 -29.20
C VAL A 189 4.44 -13.97 -29.84
N ASN A 190 3.75 -14.28 -30.94
CA ASN A 190 2.71 -13.46 -31.57
C ASN A 190 3.08 -12.00 -31.92
N GLY A 191 4.19 -11.75 -32.62
CA GLY A 191 4.40 -10.47 -33.32
C GLY A 191 4.37 -9.21 -32.46
N ILE A 192 4.54 -9.34 -31.15
CA ILE A 192 4.72 -8.23 -30.21
C ILE A 192 6.13 -8.40 -29.70
N ASP A 193 7.02 -7.48 -30.07
CA ASP A 193 8.31 -7.33 -29.40
C ASP A 193 8.03 -7.13 -27.90
N PRO A 194 8.37 -8.09 -27.01
CA PRO A 194 8.11 -7.92 -25.59
C PRO A 194 9.24 -7.09 -24.93
N GLY A 195 10.10 -6.45 -25.74
CA GLY A 195 11.22 -5.61 -25.34
C GLY A 195 11.15 -4.17 -25.88
N GLY A 196 10.13 -3.88 -26.69
CA GLY A 196 9.75 -2.54 -27.10
C GLY A 196 8.23 -2.50 -27.03
N GLY A 197 7.69 -1.91 -25.96
CA GLY A 197 6.24 -1.78 -25.79
C GLY A 197 5.63 -1.26 -27.08
N GLY A 198 4.77 -2.10 -27.69
CA GLY A 198 4.04 -1.72 -28.88
C GLY A 198 3.40 -0.36 -28.66
N SER A 199 3.64 0.53 -29.63
CA SER A 199 3.12 1.89 -29.75
C SER A 199 1.59 1.89 -29.65
N SER A 200 1.08 1.85 -28.42
CA SER A 200 -0.22 2.37 -28.07
C SER A 200 0.02 3.79 -27.57
N SER A 201 -0.70 4.74 -28.15
CA SER A 201 -0.57 6.19 -27.99
C SER A 201 -0.93 6.73 -26.60
N GLY A 202 -0.61 5.99 -25.53
CA GLY A 202 -0.72 6.41 -24.13
C GLY A 202 0.62 6.90 -23.59
N GLN A 203 0.59 7.86 -22.65
CA GLN A 203 1.79 8.36 -22.00
C GLN A 203 2.51 7.23 -21.23
N GLN A 204 3.66 6.79 -21.75
CA GLN A 204 4.51 5.79 -21.11
C GLN A 204 5.18 6.35 -19.85
N THR A 205 5.23 5.55 -18.80
CA THR A 205 5.86 5.93 -17.52
C THR A 205 7.35 6.21 -17.68
N PRO A 206 7.85 7.40 -17.31
CA PRO A 206 9.27 7.72 -17.37
C PRO A 206 10.08 6.81 -16.42
N LEU A 207 11.15 6.19 -16.93
CA LEU A 207 12.01 5.29 -16.14
C LEU A 207 13.16 6.00 -15.43
N PHE A 208 13.47 7.25 -15.81
CA PHE A 208 14.54 8.09 -15.26
C PHE A 208 15.95 7.49 -15.42
N GLU A 209 16.15 6.69 -16.46
CA GLU A 209 17.43 6.03 -16.76
C GLU A 209 18.27 6.83 -17.75
N THR A 210 17.66 7.78 -18.46
CA THR A 210 18.33 8.60 -19.47
C THR A 210 18.38 10.06 -19.07
N TYR A 211 19.38 10.79 -19.58
CA TYR A 211 19.48 12.26 -19.44
C TYR A 211 18.16 12.96 -19.79
N SER A 212 17.53 12.53 -20.89
CA SER A 212 16.30 13.15 -21.42
C SER A 212 15.11 13.01 -20.48
N ASP A 213 15.03 11.93 -19.69
CA ASP A 213 13.94 11.76 -18.71
C ASP A 213 14.00 12.84 -17.62
N TRP A 214 15.21 13.09 -17.10
CA TRP A 214 15.45 14.12 -16.09
C TRP A 214 15.23 15.53 -16.64
N ASP A 215 15.67 15.81 -17.87
CA ASP A 215 15.46 17.10 -18.53
C ASP A 215 13.97 17.40 -18.76
N ARG A 216 13.17 16.39 -19.15
CA ARG A 216 11.71 16.55 -19.27
C ARG A 216 11.06 16.88 -17.93
N GLU A 217 11.52 16.28 -16.84
CA GLU A 217 10.98 16.56 -15.49
C GLU A 217 11.37 17.95 -14.97
N ILE A 218 12.59 18.43 -15.26
CA ILE A 218 13.01 19.82 -15.02
C ILE A 218 12.07 20.78 -15.77
N LYS A 219 11.81 20.52 -17.06
CA LYS A 219 10.93 21.34 -17.89
C LYS A 219 9.49 21.33 -17.39
N ARG A 220 8.97 20.16 -16.97
CA ARG A 220 7.61 20.02 -16.42
C ARG A 220 7.41 20.85 -15.15
N THR A 221 8.42 20.88 -14.29
CA THR A 221 8.39 21.59 -12.99
C THR A 221 8.84 23.05 -13.08
N GLY A 222 9.35 23.50 -14.23
CA GLY A 222 9.86 24.88 -14.40
C GLY A 222 11.15 25.16 -13.65
N ALA A 223 11.97 24.14 -13.39
CA ALA A 223 13.18 24.22 -12.57
C ALA A 223 14.39 24.86 -13.30
N SER A 224 14.26 26.09 -13.79
CA SER A 224 15.27 26.73 -14.66
C SER A 224 16.65 26.97 -14.01
N GLY A 225 16.73 27.03 -12.68
CA GLY A 225 17.97 27.15 -11.91
C GLY A 225 18.73 25.83 -11.72
N TRP A 226 18.26 24.73 -12.32
CA TRP A 226 18.74 23.38 -12.14
C TRP A 226 19.17 22.75 -13.47
N ARG A 227 20.09 21.79 -13.42
CA ARG A 227 20.60 21.09 -14.62
C ARG A 227 20.72 19.60 -14.36
N VAL A 228 20.55 18.82 -15.43
CA VAL A 228 20.92 17.40 -15.42
C VAL A 228 22.45 17.28 -15.41
N CYS A 229 22.95 16.40 -14.57
CA CYS A 229 24.35 16.12 -14.35
C CYS A 229 24.64 14.68 -14.79
N SER A 230 25.67 14.52 -15.63
CA SER A 230 26.17 13.23 -16.14
C SER A 230 27.47 12.80 -15.46
N VAL A 231 27.86 13.47 -14.37
CA VAL A 231 29.15 13.23 -13.71
C VAL A 231 29.29 11.80 -13.17
N ASN A 232 28.15 11.13 -12.91
CA ASN A 232 28.08 9.76 -12.42
C ASN A 232 27.72 8.74 -13.52
N GLU A 233 27.82 9.10 -14.79
CA GLU A 233 27.72 8.14 -15.89
C GLU A 233 28.73 7.00 -15.71
N GLY A 234 28.30 5.75 -15.92
CA GLY A 234 29.11 4.56 -15.57
C GLY A 234 29.31 4.35 -14.07
N TYR A 235 28.58 5.05 -13.20
CA TYR A 235 28.70 5.00 -11.73
C TYR A 235 30.09 5.40 -11.20
N MET A 236 30.77 6.30 -11.90
CA MET A 236 32.16 6.68 -11.62
C MET A 236 32.37 7.41 -10.29
N ILE A 237 31.33 8.07 -9.75
CA ILE A 237 31.41 8.80 -8.49
C ILE A 237 30.76 8.04 -7.35
N SER A 238 29.55 7.53 -7.56
CA SER A 238 28.74 6.84 -6.56
C SER A 238 27.97 5.69 -7.18
N THR A 239 28.15 4.51 -6.61
CA THR A 239 27.37 3.30 -6.91
C THR A 239 25.98 3.34 -6.26
N CYS A 240 25.70 4.33 -5.41
CA CYS A 240 24.43 4.51 -4.75
C CYS A 240 23.51 5.51 -5.48
N LEU A 241 24.05 6.35 -6.37
CA LEU A 241 23.28 7.32 -7.17
C LEU A 241 22.98 6.76 -8.58
N PRO A 242 21.95 7.29 -9.27
CA PRO A 242 21.73 7.00 -10.69
C PRO A 242 22.84 7.60 -11.55
N GLU A 243 22.97 7.14 -12.80
CA GLU A 243 23.97 7.67 -13.75
C GLU A 243 23.75 9.16 -14.04
N TYR A 244 22.48 9.54 -14.18
CA TYR A 244 22.05 10.91 -14.38
C TYR A 244 21.19 11.36 -13.21
N PHE A 245 21.41 12.59 -12.75
CA PHE A 245 20.64 13.22 -11.67
C PHE A 245 20.68 14.73 -11.79
N VAL A 246 19.91 15.45 -10.98
CA VAL A 246 19.74 16.91 -11.12
C VAL A 246 20.37 17.67 -9.95
N VAL A 247 21.08 18.74 -10.27
CA VAL A 247 21.85 19.59 -9.33
C VAL A 247 21.66 21.07 -9.66
N PRO A 248 21.97 22.01 -8.73
CA PRO A 248 21.92 23.44 -9.05
C PRO A 248 22.87 23.78 -10.19
N SER A 249 22.43 24.61 -11.14
CA SER A 249 23.25 24.98 -12.31
C SER A 249 24.54 25.71 -11.94
N SER A 250 24.58 26.39 -10.78
CA SER A 250 25.77 27.08 -10.28
C SER A 250 26.83 26.16 -9.66
N LEU A 251 26.54 24.89 -9.45
CA LEU A 251 27.49 23.92 -8.89
C LEU A 251 28.23 23.21 -10.02
N ALA A 252 29.56 23.35 -10.08
CA ALA A 252 30.36 22.77 -11.15
C ALA A 252 30.62 21.27 -10.96
N ASP A 253 30.83 20.52 -12.05
CA ASP A 253 31.10 19.08 -11.97
C ASP A 253 32.41 18.75 -11.23
N GLN A 254 33.39 19.67 -11.25
CA GLN A 254 34.64 19.53 -10.47
C GLN A 254 34.37 19.61 -8.96
N ASP A 255 33.51 20.55 -8.53
CA ASP A 255 33.06 20.67 -7.14
C ASP A 255 32.31 19.39 -6.71
N LEU A 256 31.46 18.85 -7.60
CA LEU A 256 30.74 17.62 -7.34
C LEU A 256 31.70 16.43 -7.12
N LYS A 257 32.66 16.23 -8.04
CA LYS A 257 33.69 15.19 -7.91
C LYS A 257 34.44 15.32 -6.58
N LEU A 258 34.86 16.52 -6.23
CA LEU A 258 35.62 16.80 -5.01
C LEU A 258 34.80 16.52 -3.74
N TYR A 259 33.60 17.10 -3.62
CA TYR A 259 32.81 17.00 -2.39
C TYR A 259 32.15 15.65 -2.20
N SER A 260 31.97 14.85 -3.27
CA SER A 260 31.33 13.54 -3.19
C SER A 260 31.91 12.62 -2.11
N TYR A 261 33.24 12.67 -1.90
CA TYR A 261 33.94 11.84 -0.90
C TYR A 261 33.54 12.16 0.54
N SER A 262 33.08 13.38 0.80
CA SER A 262 32.66 13.83 2.13
C SER A 262 31.26 13.33 2.48
N PHE A 263 30.45 12.86 1.53
CA PHE A 263 29.08 12.38 1.77
C PHE A 263 29.03 10.90 2.13
N ILE A 264 28.11 10.51 3.01
CA ILE A 264 27.76 9.10 3.22
C ILE A 264 27.22 8.51 1.92
N GLY A 265 27.73 7.33 1.56
CA GLY A 265 27.45 6.68 0.27
C GLY A 265 27.83 7.51 -0.97
N ARG A 266 28.61 8.59 -0.80
CA ARG A 266 28.86 9.61 -1.84
C ARG A 266 27.58 10.19 -2.44
N ARG A 267 26.53 10.28 -1.62
CA ARG A 267 25.20 10.74 -2.03
C ARG A 267 25.08 12.24 -1.83
N MET A 268 25.55 12.93 -2.85
CA MET A 268 25.50 14.38 -2.99
C MET A 268 24.05 14.90 -3.01
N PRO A 269 23.85 16.22 -2.86
CA PRO A 269 22.52 16.82 -2.99
C PRO A 269 21.86 16.45 -4.32
N LEU A 270 20.68 15.87 -4.23
CA LEU A 270 19.84 15.41 -5.32
C LEU A 270 18.57 16.27 -5.36
N TRP A 271 18.33 16.95 -6.47
CA TRP A 271 17.06 17.62 -6.69
C TRP A 271 15.91 16.63 -6.83
N CYS A 272 14.79 16.94 -6.17
CA CYS A 272 13.59 16.12 -6.20
C CYS A 272 12.48 16.81 -6.98
N TRP A 273 12.21 18.09 -6.67
CA TRP A 273 11.07 18.82 -7.24
C TRP A 273 11.22 20.33 -7.09
N ASN A 274 10.49 21.10 -7.92
CA ASN A 274 10.42 22.55 -7.86
C ASN A 274 8.98 23.05 -7.81
N HIS A 275 8.73 23.98 -6.90
CA HIS A 275 7.48 24.73 -6.82
C HIS A 275 7.45 25.84 -7.86
N SER A 276 6.24 26.23 -8.28
CA SER A 276 6.02 27.33 -9.23
C SER A 276 6.51 28.70 -8.72
N ASN A 277 6.71 28.85 -7.41
CA ASN A 277 7.30 30.04 -6.78
C ASN A 277 8.84 30.04 -6.83
N GLY A 278 9.46 28.95 -7.28
CA GLY A 278 10.90 28.77 -7.38
C GLY A 278 11.56 28.02 -6.21
N SER A 279 10.83 27.74 -5.12
CA SER A 279 11.29 26.90 -4.01
C SER A 279 11.55 25.48 -4.47
N ALA A 280 12.66 24.90 -4.04
CA ALA A 280 13.09 23.57 -4.45
C ALA A 280 13.09 22.60 -3.27
N LEU A 281 12.76 21.34 -3.56
CA LEU A 281 12.91 20.21 -2.66
C LEU A 281 14.16 19.42 -3.07
N VAL A 282 15.05 19.20 -2.12
CA VAL A 282 16.35 18.57 -2.33
C VAL A 282 16.56 17.49 -1.27
N ARG A 283 17.19 16.38 -1.63
CA ARG A 283 17.62 15.32 -0.69
C ARG A 283 19.13 15.28 -0.61
N MET A 284 19.67 14.98 0.56
CA MET A 284 21.11 14.96 0.78
C MET A 284 21.45 13.97 1.90
N ALA A 285 22.52 13.18 1.71
CA ALA A 285 23.05 12.34 2.79
C ALA A 285 23.87 13.16 3.79
N ASN A 286 24.14 12.61 4.97
CA ASN A 286 25.02 13.27 5.93
C ASN A 286 26.44 13.43 5.40
N ILE A 287 27.11 14.50 5.84
CA ILE A 287 28.53 14.74 5.56
C ILE A 287 29.35 14.06 6.67
N LYS A 288 30.21 13.11 6.29
CA LYS A 288 31.11 12.35 7.17
C LYS A 288 32.19 13.22 7.81
N ASP A 289 32.73 14.15 7.03
CA ASP A 289 33.84 15.01 7.46
C ASP A 289 33.32 16.22 8.24
N VAL A 290 33.33 16.08 9.57
CA VAL A 290 32.87 17.12 10.52
C VAL A 290 33.65 18.43 10.36
N LEU A 291 34.93 18.38 9.98
CA LEU A 291 35.77 19.57 9.82
C LEU A 291 35.38 20.36 8.57
N GLN A 292 35.02 19.66 7.49
CA GLN A 292 34.59 20.30 6.23
C GLN A 292 33.08 20.52 6.14
N GLN A 293 32.29 19.94 7.04
CA GLN A 293 30.83 19.97 7.02
C GLN A 293 30.28 21.38 6.83
N ARG A 294 30.70 22.35 7.66
CA ARG A 294 30.21 23.74 7.57
C ARG A 294 30.51 24.38 6.21
N LYS A 295 31.71 24.15 5.67
CA LYS A 295 32.13 24.72 4.38
C LYS A 295 31.33 24.13 3.22
N ILE A 296 31.16 22.81 3.23
CA ILE A 296 30.42 22.08 2.19
C ILE A 296 28.93 22.44 2.26
N ASP A 297 28.34 22.46 3.46
CA ASP A 297 26.95 22.89 3.68
C ASP A 297 26.73 24.31 3.17
N GLN A 298 27.60 25.25 3.54
CA GLN A 298 27.49 26.63 3.06
C GLN A 298 27.58 26.72 1.54
N ARG A 299 28.47 25.94 0.90
CA ARG A 299 28.60 25.91 -0.56
C ARG A 299 27.33 25.37 -1.23
N ILE A 300 26.74 24.32 -0.68
CA ILE A 300 25.51 23.70 -1.20
C ILE A 300 24.31 24.61 -1.00
N CYS A 301 24.09 25.11 0.21
CA CYS A 301 22.99 26.03 0.50
C CYS A 301 23.09 27.28 -0.38
N ASN A 302 24.28 27.86 -0.56
CA ASN A 302 24.47 29.00 -1.47
C ASN A 302 24.12 28.66 -2.92
N ALA A 303 24.40 27.43 -3.39
CA ALA A 303 24.03 27.00 -4.74
C ALA A 303 22.51 26.84 -4.90
N ILE A 304 21.83 26.32 -3.87
CA ILE A 304 20.36 26.19 -3.84
C ILE A 304 19.69 27.57 -3.73
N THR A 305 20.21 28.47 -2.88
CA THR A 305 19.75 29.86 -2.82
C THR A 305 19.88 30.55 -4.18
N ARG A 306 20.97 30.31 -4.92
CA ARG A 306 21.16 30.89 -6.27
C ARG A 306 20.21 30.32 -7.32
N SER A 307 19.69 29.11 -7.14
CA SER A 307 18.69 28.53 -8.06
C SER A 307 17.28 29.06 -7.80
N HIS A 308 17.01 29.65 -6.63
CA HIS A 308 15.76 30.32 -6.32
C HIS A 308 15.68 31.71 -7.00
N PRO A 309 14.60 32.06 -7.72
CA PRO A 309 14.47 33.35 -8.42
C PRO A 309 14.64 34.56 -7.49
N GLN A 310 14.07 34.48 -6.28
CA GLN A 310 14.18 35.51 -5.24
C GLN A 310 15.39 35.34 -4.31
N ARG A 311 16.27 34.36 -4.56
CA ARG A 311 17.39 34.02 -3.66
C ARG A 311 16.97 33.81 -2.21
N SER A 312 15.86 33.11 -2.01
CA SER A 312 15.36 32.74 -0.69
C SER A 312 16.35 31.85 0.05
N ASP A 313 16.29 31.88 1.37
CA ASP A 313 17.10 31.02 2.23
C ASP A 313 16.72 29.53 2.05
N VAL A 314 17.49 28.64 2.69
CA VAL A 314 17.31 27.19 2.62
C VAL A 314 17.02 26.63 4.01
N HIS A 315 15.90 25.93 4.15
CA HIS A 315 15.56 25.19 5.36
C HIS A 315 16.08 23.75 5.27
N LYS A 316 16.95 23.35 6.20
CA LYS A 316 17.42 21.95 6.31
C LYS A 316 16.58 21.22 7.36
N SER A 317 16.01 20.08 6.98
CA SER A 317 15.23 19.20 7.85
C SER A 317 16.00 17.89 8.08
N ASP A 318 16.39 17.64 9.32
CA ASP A 318 17.11 16.43 9.75
C ASP A 318 16.10 15.33 10.10
N LEU A 319 15.93 14.37 9.18
CA LEU A 319 14.89 13.36 9.28
C LEU A 319 15.18 12.33 10.35
N ASP A 320 16.44 12.01 10.62
CA ASP A 320 16.85 11.05 11.65
C ASP A 320 16.49 11.52 13.06
N LYS A 321 16.37 12.85 13.26
CA LYS A 321 15.92 13.45 14.53
C LYS A 321 14.41 13.62 14.61
N CYS A 322 13.74 13.82 13.48
CA CYS A 322 12.33 14.18 13.44
C CYS A 322 11.39 12.98 13.34
N LEU A 323 11.86 11.84 12.85
CA LEU A 323 11.03 10.71 12.44
C LEU A 323 11.56 9.39 13.01
N PRO A 324 10.69 8.38 13.18
CA PRO A 324 11.12 7.07 13.64
C PRO A 324 12.05 6.40 12.63
N ASN A 325 13.06 5.69 13.13
CA ASN A 325 14.01 4.99 12.28
C ASN A 325 13.41 3.70 11.70
N ILE A 326 14.12 3.09 10.74
CA ILE A 326 13.63 1.91 10.02
C ILE A 326 13.39 0.69 10.92
N GLN A 327 14.14 0.55 12.02
CA GLN A 327 14.01 -0.55 12.99
C GLN A 327 12.78 -0.37 13.88
N GLU A 328 12.50 0.86 14.32
CA GLU A 328 11.27 1.20 15.05
C GLU A 328 10.03 0.93 14.19
N ILE A 329 10.08 1.29 12.91
CA ILE A 329 9.00 1.03 11.95
C ILE A 329 8.81 -0.47 11.73
N GLN A 330 9.89 -1.25 11.59
CA GLN A 330 9.82 -2.71 11.50
C GLN A 330 9.20 -3.33 12.76
N ALA A 331 9.60 -2.89 13.96
CA ALA A 331 9.05 -3.38 15.21
C ALA A 331 7.54 -3.06 15.35
N ALA A 332 7.12 -1.85 14.97
CA ALA A 332 5.71 -1.45 14.94
C ALA A 332 4.89 -2.35 14.00
N PHE A 333 5.42 -2.66 12.82
CA PHE A 333 4.76 -3.53 11.86
C PHE A 333 4.65 -4.98 12.31
N ILE A 334 5.69 -5.53 12.96
CA ILE A 334 5.62 -6.88 13.53
C ILE A 334 4.46 -6.96 14.54
N LYS A 335 4.32 -5.95 15.43
CA LYS A 335 3.22 -5.87 16.39
C LYS A 335 1.86 -5.75 15.70
N LEU A 336 1.75 -4.88 14.70
CA LEU A 336 0.51 -4.73 13.91
C LEU A 336 0.13 -6.05 13.23
N LYS A 337 1.10 -6.72 12.61
CA LYS A 337 0.89 -7.97 11.91
C LYS A 337 0.44 -9.07 12.86
N GLN A 338 1.10 -9.22 14.01
CA GLN A 338 0.65 -10.13 15.06
C GLN A 338 -0.80 -9.83 15.45
N LEU A 339 -1.12 -8.57 15.74
CA LEU A 339 -2.48 -8.15 16.09
C LEU A 339 -3.52 -8.50 15.00
N CYS A 340 -3.19 -8.34 13.72
CA CYS A 340 -4.10 -8.67 12.62
C CYS A 340 -4.28 -10.18 12.39
N VAL A 341 -3.36 -11.00 12.90
CA VAL A 341 -3.23 -12.44 12.61
C VAL A 341 -3.46 -13.31 13.86
N ASN A 342 -3.64 -12.71 15.04
CA ASN A 342 -3.81 -13.39 16.32
C ASN A 342 -5.06 -14.30 16.40
N GLU A 343 -4.91 -15.41 17.13
CA GLU A 343 -5.95 -16.40 17.43
C GLU A 343 -6.00 -16.70 18.95
N PRO A 344 -7.18 -16.74 19.61
CA PRO A 344 -8.51 -16.41 19.09
C PRO A 344 -8.77 -14.88 19.08
N PHE A 345 -9.48 -14.40 18.05
CA PHE A 345 -9.76 -12.97 17.88
C PHE A 345 -10.73 -12.43 18.95
N GLU A 346 -11.62 -13.27 19.48
CA GLU A 346 -12.66 -12.88 20.45
C GLU A 346 -12.09 -12.28 21.74
N GLU A 347 -10.92 -12.75 22.19
CA GLU A 347 -10.23 -12.22 23.38
C GLU A 347 -9.53 -10.88 23.12
N THR A 348 -9.29 -10.54 21.85
CA THR A 348 -8.59 -9.31 21.44
C THR A 348 -9.53 -8.17 21.06
N GLU A 349 -10.84 -8.41 20.92
CA GLU A 349 -11.81 -7.39 20.50
C GLU A 349 -12.00 -6.28 21.54
N GLU A 350 -12.16 -6.63 22.82
CA GLU A 350 -12.36 -5.66 23.91
C GLU A 350 -11.15 -4.71 24.08
N LYS A 351 -9.96 -5.19 23.75
CA LYS A 351 -8.71 -4.45 23.83
C LYS A 351 -8.22 -3.96 22.46
N TRP A 352 -9.03 -4.08 21.41
CA TRP A 352 -8.59 -3.84 20.03
C TRP A 352 -7.94 -2.46 19.85
N LEU A 353 -8.61 -1.41 20.31
CA LEU A 353 -8.14 -0.03 20.13
C LEU A 353 -6.84 0.23 20.91
N SER A 354 -6.76 -0.24 22.16
CA SER A 354 -5.55 -0.08 22.98
C SER A 354 -4.39 -0.95 22.46
N SER A 355 -4.66 -2.17 22.01
CA SER A 355 -3.69 -3.03 21.34
C SER A 355 -3.19 -2.42 20.04
N LEU A 356 -4.06 -1.81 19.24
CA LEU A 356 -3.70 -1.11 18.00
C LEU A 356 -2.83 0.12 18.29
N GLU A 357 -3.19 0.92 19.29
CA GLU A 357 -2.39 2.05 19.75
C GLU A 357 -0.99 1.61 20.21
N ASN A 358 -0.91 0.50 20.96
CA ASN A 358 0.35 -0.10 21.42
C ASN A 358 1.27 -0.59 20.28
N THR A 359 0.76 -0.75 19.05
CA THR A 359 1.60 -1.04 17.88
C THR A 359 2.44 0.16 17.44
N ARG A 360 1.98 1.39 17.72
CA ARG A 360 2.52 2.67 17.22
C ARG A 360 2.47 2.84 15.69
N TRP A 361 1.87 1.93 14.94
CA TRP A 361 1.84 2.00 13.47
C TRP A 361 1.15 3.29 12.97
N LEU A 362 -0.08 3.53 13.43
CA LEU A 362 -0.85 4.73 13.03
C LEU A 362 -0.24 6.03 13.58
N GLU A 363 0.45 5.95 14.72
CA GLU A 363 1.20 7.08 15.26
C GLU A 363 2.32 7.48 14.30
N TYR A 364 3.10 6.51 13.81
CA TYR A 364 4.17 6.76 12.85
C TYR A 364 3.64 7.26 11.51
N VAL A 365 2.56 6.65 10.96
CA VAL A 365 1.87 7.17 9.76
C VAL A 365 1.50 8.64 9.95
N ARG A 366 0.94 9.01 11.11
CA ARG A 366 0.60 10.39 11.44
C ARG A 366 1.84 11.29 11.53
N SER A 367 2.95 10.83 12.11
CA SER A 367 4.19 11.59 12.23
C SER A 367 4.79 11.94 10.87
N PHE A 368 4.83 11.00 9.92
CA PHE A 368 5.29 11.27 8.55
C PHE A 368 4.39 12.26 7.81
N LEU A 369 3.06 12.10 7.92
CA LEU A 369 2.09 13.03 7.34
C LEU A 369 2.22 14.44 7.94
N LYS A 370 2.38 14.54 9.26
CA LYS A 370 2.57 15.80 9.98
C LYS A 370 3.83 16.51 9.51
N HIS A 371 4.98 15.85 9.59
CA HIS A 371 6.26 16.43 9.20
C HIS A 371 6.27 16.88 7.74
N SER A 372 5.70 16.06 6.84
CA SER A 372 5.58 16.43 5.43
C SER A 372 4.69 17.67 5.22
N ALA A 373 3.57 17.78 5.94
CA ALA A 373 2.69 18.95 5.87
C ALA A 373 3.37 20.25 6.37
N GLU A 374 4.22 20.16 7.39
CA GLU A 374 5.00 21.29 7.91
C GLU A 374 6.04 21.77 6.88
N LEU A 375 6.66 20.85 6.15
CA LEU A 375 7.59 21.16 5.06
C LEU A 375 6.87 21.68 3.81
N VAL A 376 5.65 21.22 3.54
CA VAL A 376 4.77 21.81 2.52
C VAL A 376 4.48 23.27 2.83
N TYR A 377 4.15 23.62 4.08
CA TYR A 377 3.98 25.02 4.50
C TYR A 377 5.26 25.86 4.26
N THR A 378 6.44 25.26 4.48
CA THR A 378 7.72 25.95 4.25
C THR A 378 7.96 26.22 2.75
N LEU A 379 7.65 25.26 1.88
CA LEU A 379 7.80 25.40 0.42
C LEU A 379 6.74 26.32 -0.20
N ASP A 380 5.47 26.08 0.11
CA ASP A 380 4.35 26.76 -0.52
C ASP A 380 4.14 28.17 0.05
N SER A 381 4.07 28.31 1.37
CA SER A 381 3.67 29.58 2.01
C SER A 381 4.85 30.49 2.38
N LYS A 382 5.97 29.92 2.85
CA LYS A 382 7.17 30.72 3.18
C LYS A 382 8.06 30.98 1.96
N HIS A 383 7.85 30.26 0.86
CA HIS A 383 8.69 30.34 -0.35
C HIS A 383 10.17 30.09 -0.04
N VAL A 384 10.44 29.05 0.75
CA VAL A 384 11.78 28.63 1.18
C VAL A 384 12.07 27.24 0.64
N SER A 385 13.24 27.07 0.01
CA SER A 385 13.70 25.75 -0.46
C SER A 385 14.00 24.83 0.73
N VAL A 386 13.69 23.55 0.59
CA VAL A 386 13.85 22.54 1.65
C VAL A 386 14.89 21.50 1.26
N VAL A 387 15.85 21.24 2.15
CA VAL A 387 16.80 20.13 2.06
C VAL A 387 16.42 19.07 3.10
N LEU A 388 16.06 17.89 2.64
CA LEU A 388 15.87 16.69 3.46
C LEU A 388 17.23 16.04 3.69
N GLN A 389 17.66 16.01 4.94
CA GLN A 389 18.91 15.40 5.35
C GLN A 389 18.62 14.12 6.16
N GLU A 390 19.30 13.06 5.79
CA GLU A 390 19.21 11.72 6.39
C GLU A 390 20.59 11.08 6.29
N ASP A 391 20.93 10.14 7.19
CA ASP A 391 22.25 9.54 7.26
C ASP A 391 22.74 8.99 5.92
N GLU A 392 22.05 7.98 5.37
CA GLU A 392 22.34 7.49 4.02
C GLU A 392 21.55 8.22 2.92
N GLY A 393 20.48 8.95 3.24
CA GLY A 393 19.64 9.61 2.24
C GLY A 393 18.94 8.62 1.29
N ARG A 394 18.55 7.43 1.77
CA ARG A 394 17.98 6.34 0.96
C ARG A 394 16.69 5.75 1.50
N ASP A 395 16.26 6.08 2.71
CA ASP A 395 15.05 5.53 3.32
C ASP A 395 14.03 6.64 3.60
N LEU A 396 14.12 7.30 4.74
CA LEU A 396 13.14 8.29 5.22
C LEU A 396 12.98 9.46 4.24
N SER A 397 14.07 9.87 3.59
CA SER A 397 14.04 10.94 2.60
C SER A 397 13.25 10.58 1.34
N CYS A 398 13.19 9.30 0.93
CA CYS A 398 12.32 8.84 -0.16
C CYS A 398 10.86 9.09 0.18
N PHE A 399 10.49 8.72 1.42
CA PHE A 399 9.14 8.82 1.93
C PHE A 399 8.69 10.28 2.01
N VAL A 400 9.42 11.11 2.75
CA VAL A 400 9.07 12.51 2.96
C VAL A 400 9.06 13.28 1.63
N ALA A 401 10.04 13.05 0.75
CA ALA A 401 10.07 13.73 -0.54
C ALA A 401 8.86 13.37 -1.43
N SER A 402 8.43 12.11 -1.38
CA SER A 402 7.28 11.63 -2.15
C SER A 402 5.96 12.20 -1.60
N LEU A 403 5.78 12.24 -0.28
CA LEU A 403 4.58 12.82 0.35
C LEU A 403 4.43 14.31 0.03
N ILE A 404 5.50 15.08 0.18
CA ILE A 404 5.51 16.51 -0.15
C ILE A 404 5.10 16.72 -1.61
N GLN A 405 5.67 15.93 -2.52
CA GLN A 405 5.36 16.00 -3.95
C GLN A 405 3.90 15.65 -4.25
N VAL A 406 3.33 14.62 -3.61
CA VAL A 406 1.90 14.26 -3.77
C VAL A 406 0.97 15.35 -3.23
N MET A 407 1.35 15.97 -2.10
CA MET A 407 0.59 17.06 -1.49
C MET A 407 0.59 18.33 -2.34
N LEU A 408 1.71 18.64 -3.02
CA LEU A 408 1.89 19.87 -3.80
C LEU A 408 1.49 19.75 -5.28
N ASP A 409 1.77 18.62 -5.92
CA ASP A 409 1.70 18.49 -7.38
C ASP A 409 0.60 17.50 -7.82
N PRO A 410 -0.49 17.97 -8.45
CA PRO A 410 -1.55 17.11 -8.97
C PRO A 410 -1.09 16.08 -10.01
N TYR A 411 0.05 16.30 -10.68
CA TYR A 411 0.58 15.29 -11.60
C TYR A 411 0.83 13.97 -10.86
N PHE A 412 1.41 14.01 -9.67
CA PHE A 412 1.72 12.80 -8.89
C PHE A 412 0.48 12.12 -8.26
N ARG A 413 -0.71 12.70 -8.45
CA ARG A 413 -2.00 12.08 -8.08
C ARG A 413 -2.68 11.37 -9.25
N THR A 414 -2.08 11.43 -10.45
CA THR A 414 -2.44 10.59 -11.60
C THR A 414 -1.75 9.23 -11.51
N ILE A 415 -2.25 8.20 -12.21
CA ILE A 415 -1.62 6.88 -12.27
C ILE A 415 -0.18 7.01 -12.82
N VAL A 416 -0.01 7.62 -14.00
CA VAL A 416 1.31 7.77 -14.65
C VAL A 416 2.24 8.62 -13.79
N GLY A 417 1.73 9.71 -13.22
CA GLY A 417 2.55 10.55 -12.35
C GLY A 417 2.96 9.85 -11.07
N PHE A 418 2.09 9.08 -10.42
CA PHE A 418 2.47 8.33 -9.21
C PHE A 418 3.49 7.23 -9.52
N GLN A 419 3.38 6.55 -10.66
CA GLN A 419 4.41 5.62 -11.14
C GLN A 419 5.75 6.33 -11.38
N SER A 420 5.71 7.48 -12.05
CA SER A 420 6.86 8.36 -12.28
C SER A 420 7.52 8.80 -10.96
N LEU A 421 6.71 9.12 -9.93
CA LEU A 421 7.19 9.50 -8.61
C LEU A 421 7.94 8.35 -7.94
N ILE A 422 7.35 7.16 -7.90
CA ILE A 422 7.99 5.97 -7.29
C ILE A 422 9.27 5.63 -8.03
N GLN A 423 9.23 5.66 -9.36
CA GLN A 423 10.39 5.38 -10.19
C GLN A 423 11.53 6.37 -9.90
N LYS A 424 11.24 7.67 -9.79
CA LYS A 424 12.22 8.71 -9.48
C LYS A 424 12.75 8.63 -8.04
N GLU A 425 11.84 8.71 -7.07
CA GLU A 425 12.17 8.95 -5.65
C GLU A 425 12.53 7.68 -4.87
N TRP A 426 12.17 6.50 -5.38
CA TRP A 426 12.46 5.23 -4.71
C TRP A 426 13.42 4.39 -5.54
N VAL A 427 13.08 4.08 -6.79
CA VAL A 427 13.87 3.15 -7.61
C VAL A 427 15.20 3.79 -8.01
N MET A 428 15.15 4.95 -8.69
CA MET A 428 16.36 5.62 -9.17
C MET A 428 17.15 6.30 -8.06
N ALA A 429 16.46 6.79 -7.02
CA ALA A 429 17.12 7.30 -5.82
C ALA A 429 17.86 6.19 -5.03
N GLY A 430 17.62 4.91 -5.32
CA GLY A 430 18.35 3.80 -4.70
C GLY A 430 17.81 3.37 -3.34
N TYR A 431 16.48 3.41 -3.15
CA TYR A 431 15.84 2.74 -2.02
C TYR A 431 16.17 1.24 -2.07
N GLN A 432 16.47 0.66 -0.91
CA GLN A 432 17.01 -0.68 -0.80
C GLN A 432 15.93 -1.77 -0.89
N PHE A 433 15.17 -1.86 -2.00
CA PHE A 433 14.01 -2.76 -2.10
C PHE A 433 14.36 -4.23 -1.79
N LEU A 434 15.50 -4.74 -2.28
CA LEU A 434 15.92 -6.12 -2.04
C LEU A 434 16.10 -6.43 -0.55
N ASP A 435 16.79 -5.54 0.16
CA ASP A 435 17.08 -5.69 1.59
C ASP A 435 15.80 -5.42 2.42
N ARG A 436 15.07 -4.34 2.12
CA ARG A 436 13.88 -3.89 2.86
C ARG A 436 12.70 -4.85 2.71
N CYS A 437 12.51 -5.42 1.52
CA CYS A 437 11.52 -6.48 1.27
C CYS A 437 12.01 -7.86 1.71
N ASN A 438 13.26 -7.98 2.17
CA ASN A 438 13.87 -9.19 2.71
C ASN A 438 13.72 -10.41 1.78
N HIS A 439 14.02 -10.25 0.48
CA HIS A 439 13.91 -11.34 -0.49
C HIS A 439 15.00 -12.40 -0.31
N LEU A 440 16.15 -12.03 0.24
CA LEU A 440 17.28 -12.94 0.53
C LEU A 440 17.31 -13.43 1.97
N LYS A 441 16.26 -13.17 2.77
CA LYS A 441 16.13 -13.63 4.17
C LYS A 441 17.25 -13.16 5.10
N ARG A 442 17.73 -11.94 4.88
CA ARG A 442 18.69 -11.21 5.73
C ARG A 442 17.90 -10.21 6.60
N ALA A 443 17.47 -10.69 7.76
CA ALA A 443 16.46 -10.01 8.59
C ALA A 443 16.91 -8.67 9.21
N ASP A 444 18.21 -8.41 9.25
CA ASP A 444 18.81 -7.22 9.89
C ASP A 444 18.41 -5.89 9.23
N LYS A 445 17.90 -5.94 8.00
CA LYS A 445 17.60 -4.77 7.17
C LYS A 445 16.16 -4.68 6.68
N GLU A 446 15.30 -5.61 7.11
CA GLU A 446 13.88 -5.62 6.73
C GLU A 446 13.17 -4.40 7.32
N SER A 447 12.36 -3.71 6.50
CA SER A 447 11.52 -2.62 6.98
C SER A 447 10.37 -2.35 6.01
N PRO A 448 9.13 -2.16 6.51
CA PRO A 448 7.94 -1.93 5.70
C PRO A 448 7.79 -0.44 5.35
N LEU A 449 8.89 0.31 5.21
CA LEU A 449 8.83 1.76 4.98
C LEU A 449 8.04 2.11 3.71
N PHE A 450 8.23 1.35 2.63
CA PHE A 450 7.44 1.53 1.42
C PHE A 450 5.94 1.23 1.62
N LEU A 451 5.60 0.25 2.46
CA LEU A 451 4.20 0.01 2.84
C LEU A 451 3.63 1.17 3.66
N MET A 452 4.39 1.69 4.64
CA MET A 452 3.96 2.84 5.42
C MET A 452 3.75 4.08 4.53
N PHE A 453 4.59 4.26 3.51
CA PHE A 453 4.37 5.27 2.49
C PHE A 453 3.05 5.08 1.75
N LEU A 454 2.76 3.87 1.27
CA LEU A 454 1.49 3.58 0.61
C LEU A 454 0.29 3.76 1.55
N ASP A 455 0.42 3.43 2.84
CA ASP A 455 -0.59 3.71 3.87
C ASP A 455 -0.81 5.23 4.00
N SER A 456 0.24 6.04 4.11
CA SER A 456 0.11 7.50 4.12
C SER A 456 -0.53 8.07 2.86
N ILE A 457 -0.26 7.50 1.69
CA ILE A 457 -0.96 7.87 0.44
C ILE A 457 -2.43 7.46 0.50
N TRP A 458 -2.74 6.28 1.04
CA TRP A 458 -4.10 5.85 1.26
C TRP A 458 -4.85 6.77 2.23
N GLN A 459 -4.22 7.27 3.30
CA GLN A 459 -4.84 8.28 4.19
C GLN A 459 -5.24 9.54 3.40
N LEU A 460 -4.37 10.01 2.49
CA LEU A 460 -4.69 11.16 1.64
C LEU A 460 -5.81 10.86 0.63
N LEU A 461 -5.80 9.67 0.02
CA LEU A 461 -6.84 9.21 -0.89
C LEU A 461 -8.20 9.13 -0.19
N GLU A 462 -8.26 8.59 1.02
CA GLU A 462 -9.48 8.47 1.83
C GLU A 462 -10.03 9.84 2.24
N GLN A 463 -9.17 10.81 2.54
CA GLN A 463 -9.58 12.18 2.88
C GLN A 463 -9.95 13.02 1.66
N TYR A 464 -9.37 12.73 0.49
CA TYR A 464 -9.54 13.49 -0.75
C TYR A 464 -9.81 12.58 -1.96
N PRO A 465 -10.88 11.78 -1.97
CA PRO A 465 -11.09 10.75 -3.00
C PRO A 465 -11.10 11.33 -4.41
N SER A 466 -11.72 12.49 -4.64
CA SER A 466 -11.79 13.08 -5.98
C SER A 466 -10.48 13.69 -6.49
N ALA A 467 -9.44 13.77 -5.67
CA ALA A 467 -8.15 14.35 -6.04
C ALA A 467 -7.18 13.35 -6.71
N PHE A 468 -7.45 12.05 -6.60
CA PHE A 468 -6.56 10.97 -7.04
C PHE A 468 -7.20 10.13 -8.15
N GLU A 469 -6.46 9.93 -9.24
CA GLU A 469 -6.89 9.10 -10.38
C GLU A 469 -6.89 7.61 -10.04
N PHE A 470 -5.97 7.19 -9.17
CA PHE A 470 -5.86 5.79 -8.79
C PHE A 470 -6.74 5.43 -7.59
N SER A 471 -7.19 4.19 -7.56
CA SER A 471 -8.01 3.63 -6.48
C SER A 471 -7.16 3.05 -5.34
N GLU A 472 -7.81 2.71 -4.23
CA GLU A 472 -7.19 1.95 -3.14
C GLU A 472 -6.68 0.57 -3.62
N THR A 473 -7.41 -0.06 -4.54
CA THR A 473 -7.05 -1.33 -5.18
C THR A 473 -5.69 -1.23 -5.87
N TYR A 474 -5.43 -0.13 -6.58
CA TYR A 474 -4.14 0.10 -7.22
C TYR A 474 -2.98 0.12 -6.22
N LEU A 475 -3.15 0.81 -5.08
CA LEU A 475 -2.12 0.86 -4.03
C LEU A 475 -1.84 -0.52 -3.42
N THR A 476 -2.89 -1.31 -3.18
CA THR A 476 -2.78 -2.67 -2.65
C THR A 476 -2.04 -3.59 -3.61
N ILE A 477 -2.36 -3.55 -4.91
CA ILE A 477 -1.71 -4.38 -5.94
C ILE A 477 -0.25 -3.97 -6.17
N LEU A 478 0.02 -2.67 -6.11
CA LEU A 478 1.38 -2.16 -6.18
C LEU A 478 2.23 -2.72 -5.03
N TYR A 479 1.68 -2.77 -3.82
CA TYR A 479 2.34 -3.41 -2.68
C TYR A 479 2.53 -4.91 -2.87
N ASP A 480 1.57 -5.62 -3.45
CA ASP A 480 1.73 -7.05 -3.76
C ASP A 480 2.83 -7.30 -4.79
N SER A 481 2.96 -6.40 -5.76
CA SER A 481 3.96 -6.49 -6.81
C SER A 481 5.39 -6.40 -6.28
N THR A 482 5.62 -5.79 -5.11
CA THR A 482 6.96 -5.79 -4.47
C THR A 482 7.38 -7.19 -4.00
N ARG A 483 6.44 -8.13 -3.87
CA ARG A 483 6.72 -9.50 -3.45
C ARG A 483 6.86 -10.46 -4.61
N ILE A 484 6.57 -10.02 -5.83
CA ILE A 484 6.73 -10.82 -7.03
C ILE A 484 8.14 -10.58 -7.56
N SER A 485 9.03 -11.56 -7.37
CA SER A 485 10.44 -11.50 -7.78
C SER A 485 10.63 -11.70 -9.28
N LEU A 486 9.90 -10.92 -10.08
CA LEU A 486 9.92 -10.89 -11.54
C LEU A 486 10.32 -9.51 -12.06
N PHE A 487 9.80 -8.45 -11.43
CA PHE A 487 9.93 -7.09 -11.94
C PHE A 487 11.21 -6.42 -11.46
N GLY A 488 12.01 -5.91 -12.40
CA GLY A 488 13.26 -5.21 -12.09
C GLY A 488 13.06 -3.94 -11.27
N THR A 489 11.85 -3.36 -11.27
CA THR A 489 11.49 -2.14 -10.54
C THR A 489 11.74 -2.27 -9.03
N PHE A 490 11.44 -3.41 -8.41
CA PHE A 490 11.52 -3.62 -6.95
C PHE A 490 12.48 -4.74 -6.54
N LEU A 491 13.37 -5.16 -7.44
CA LEU A 491 14.23 -6.34 -7.21
C LEU A 491 15.62 -6.00 -6.66
N PHE A 492 16.07 -4.74 -6.78
CA PHE A 492 17.44 -4.33 -6.49
C PHE A 492 17.51 -3.19 -5.46
N ASN A 493 18.65 -3.01 -4.82
CA ASN A 493 18.89 -1.92 -3.87
C ASN A 493 19.31 -0.60 -4.53
N CYS A 494 19.80 -0.64 -5.76
CA CYS A 494 20.11 0.56 -6.55
C CYS A 494 20.27 0.21 -8.04
N PRO A 495 20.21 1.22 -8.94
CA PRO A 495 20.44 1.01 -10.37
C PRO A 495 21.78 0.35 -10.70
N HIS A 496 22.84 0.69 -9.96
CA HIS A 496 24.17 0.08 -10.13
C HIS A 496 24.17 -1.42 -9.83
N GLN A 497 23.53 -1.84 -8.72
CA GLN A 497 23.45 -3.26 -8.37
C GLN A 497 22.72 -4.06 -9.45
N ARG A 498 21.65 -3.49 -10.02
CA ARG A 498 20.92 -4.09 -11.14
C ARG A 498 21.83 -4.33 -12.34
N VAL A 499 22.56 -3.31 -12.77
CA VAL A 499 23.49 -3.41 -13.91
C VAL A 499 24.55 -4.48 -13.61
N LYS A 500 25.26 -4.37 -12.49
CA LYS A 500 26.32 -5.31 -12.08
C LYS A 500 25.83 -6.76 -12.09
N GLN A 501 24.71 -7.04 -11.42
CA GLN A 501 24.18 -8.40 -11.27
C GLN A 501 23.65 -8.94 -12.60
N SER A 502 23.09 -8.09 -13.44
CA SER A 502 22.65 -8.47 -14.78
C SER A 502 23.82 -8.85 -15.68
N THR A 503 24.93 -8.10 -15.63
CA THR A 503 26.15 -8.40 -16.40
C THR A 503 26.80 -9.69 -15.91
N GLU A 504 26.95 -9.86 -14.60
CA GLU A 504 27.50 -11.08 -14.00
C GLU A 504 26.69 -12.33 -14.41
N PHE A 505 25.35 -12.26 -14.36
CA PHE A 505 24.50 -13.36 -14.81
C PHE A 505 24.57 -13.62 -16.31
N ALA A 506 24.61 -12.56 -17.13
CA ALA A 506 24.73 -12.71 -18.58
C ALA A 506 26.05 -13.42 -18.96
N ILE A 507 27.16 -13.05 -18.30
CA ILE A 507 28.45 -13.72 -18.47
C ILE A 507 28.35 -15.19 -18.04
N SER A 508 27.78 -15.48 -16.88
CA SER A 508 27.70 -16.86 -16.35
C SER A 508 26.85 -17.79 -17.21
N LYS A 509 25.86 -17.25 -17.92
CA LYS A 509 24.96 -17.99 -18.82
C LYS A 509 25.32 -17.88 -20.31
N ASN A 510 26.44 -17.24 -20.66
CA ASN A 510 26.85 -16.96 -22.04
C ASN A 510 25.77 -16.25 -22.88
N ILE A 511 25.09 -15.28 -22.29
CA ILE A 511 24.08 -14.45 -22.97
C ILE A 511 24.78 -13.28 -23.68
N GLN A 512 24.54 -13.14 -24.98
CA GLN A 512 25.04 -12.00 -25.75
C GLN A 512 24.11 -10.80 -25.57
N LEU A 513 24.63 -9.73 -24.94
CA LEU A 513 23.84 -8.53 -24.63
C LEU A 513 23.79 -7.50 -25.77
N GLY A 514 24.67 -7.60 -26.78
CA GLY A 514 24.79 -6.57 -27.82
C GLY A 514 25.18 -5.21 -27.22
N ASP A 515 24.47 -4.15 -27.60
CA ASP A 515 24.67 -2.78 -27.09
C ASP A 515 24.00 -2.50 -25.73
N GLU A 516 23.32 -3.49 -25.15
CA GLU A 516 22.60 -3.33 -23.89
C GLU A 516 23.57 -3.30 -22.69
N LYS A 517 23.35 -2.34 -21.77
CA LYS A 517 24.13 -2.24 -20.52
C LYS A 517 23.88 -3.41 -19.54
N GLY A 518 22.95 -4.32 -19.84
CA GLY A 518 22.55 -5.42 -18.96
C GLY A 518 21.30 -6.14 -19.43
N LEU A 519 20.82 -7.10 -18.63
CA LEU A 519 19.57 -7.80 -18.88
C LEU A 519 18.36 -6.86 -18.72
N LYS A 520 17.42 -6.93 -19.66
CA LYS A 520 16.16 -6.18 -19.61
C LYS A 520 15.11 -6.91 -18.77
N PHE A 521 15.03 -6.56 -17.49
CA PHE A 521 13.96 -7.02 -16.61
C PHE A 521 12.63 -6.35 -16.93
N PRO A 522 11.49 -7.06 -16.84
CA PRO A 522 10.18 -6.45 -16.96
C PRO A 522 9.98 -5.35 -15.93
N SER A 523 9.31 -4.27 -16.33
CA SER A 523 8.89 -3.22 -15.41
C SER A 523 7.54 -3.57 -14.80
N VAL A 524 7.35 -3.28 -13.51
CA VAL A 524 6.04 -3.43 -12.85
C VAL A 524 4.95 -2.56 -13.47
N TRP A 525 5.35 -1.46 -14.13
CA TRP A 525 4.46 -0.53 -14.81
C TRP A 525 3.81 -1.12 -16.06
N ASP A 526 4.34 -2.24 -16.58
CA ASP A 526 3.67 -3.04 -17.59
C ASP A 526 2.61 -3.94 -16.94
N TRP A 527 1.51 -3.31 -16.52
CA TRP A 527 0.39 -3.99 -15.89
C TRP A 527 -0.27 -5.05 -16.78
N SER A 528 -0.02 -5.04 -18.09
CA SER A 528 -0.55 -6.05 -19.00
C SER A 528 0.05 -7.44 -18.78
N LEU A 529 1.24 -7.51 -18.18
CA LEU A 529 1.87 -8.77 -17.77
C LEU A 529 1.17 -9.41 -16.57
N GLN A 530 0.51 -8.59 -15.74
CA GLN A 530 -0.11 -9.05 -14.50
C GLN A 530 -1.62 -9.19 -14.63
N PHE A 531 -2.29 -8.33 -15.42
CA PHE A 531 -3.75 -8.23 -15.40
C PHE A 531 -4.32 -7.96 -16.79
N ALA A 532 -5.49 -8.56 -17.05
CA ALA A 532 -6.27 -8.29 -18.25
C ALA A 532 -6.75 -6.83 -18.30
N THR A 533 -7.08 -6.31 -19.49
CA THR A 533 -7.58 -4.94 -19.66
C THR A 533 -8.80 -4.63 -18.81
N ARG A 534 -9.73 -5.57 -18.67
CA ARG A 534 -10.92 -5.41 -17.82
C ARG A 534 -10.55 -5.20 -16.35
N ASP A 535 -9.59 -5.96 -15.85
CA ASP A 535 -9.16 -5.93 -14.46
C ASP A 535 -8.39 -4.65 -14.12
N ARG A 536 -7.61 -4.13 -15.09
CA ARG A 536 -6.91 -2.85 -14.97
C ARG A 536 -7.86 -1.65 -14.81
N MET A 537 -9.14 -1.77 -15.19
CA MET A 537 -10.13 -0.72 -14.93
C MET A 537 -10.34 -0.47 -13.43
N LEU A 538 -10.09 -1.47 -12.57
CA LEU A 538 -10.18 -1.32 -11.12
C LEU A 538 -9.11 -0.39 -10.55
N PHE A 539 -8.06 -0.08 -11.31
CA PHE A 539 -7.00 0.82 -10.85
C PHE A 539 -7.47 2.26 -10.87
N HIS A 540 -8.48 2.57 -11.68
CA HIS A 540 -9.03 3.92 -11.78
C HIS A 540 -10.07 4.15 -10.70
N ASN A 541 -9.96 5.30 -10.06
CA ASN A 541 -10.94 5.80 -9.12
C ASN A 541 -12.06 6.52 -9.89
N PRO A 542 -13.32 6.05 -9.82
CA PRO A 542 -14.42 6.66 -10.55
C PRO A 542 -14.78 8.06 -10.03
N TRP A 543 -14.33 8.44 -8.84
CA TRP A 543 -14.58 9.76 -8.25
C TRP A 543 -13.58 10.82 -8.67
N TYR A 544 -12.53 10.45 -9.42
CA TYR A 544 -11.48 11.36 -9.82
C TYR A 544 -12.02 12.48 -10.71
N ILE A 545 -11.76 13.73 -10.31
CA ILE A 545 -12.07 14.91 -11.10
C ILE A 545 -10.76 15.38 -11.72
N GLY A 546 -10.57 15.12 -13.01
CA GLY A 546 -9.39 15.55 -13.76
C GLY A 546 -9.45 17.03 -14.19
N LYS A 547 -8.28 17.65 -14.43
CA LYS A 547 -8.16 19.07 -14.85
C LYS A 547 -8.91 19.41 -16.15
N SER A 548 -9.27 18.41 -16.94
CA SER A 548 -9.98 18.51 -18.22
C SER A 548 -11.31 17.77 -18.26
N ALA A 549 -11.79 17.22 -17.14
CA ALA A 549 -13.05 16.48 -17.11
C ALA A 549 -14.22 17.46 -17.32
N PRO A 550 -14.99 17.35 -18.42
CA PRO A 550 -16.18 18.17 -18.57
C PRO A 550 -17.22 17.71 -17.54
N CYS A 551 -17.62 18.62 -16.66
CA CYS A 551 -18.80 18.41 -15.85
C CYS A 551 -20.03 18.50 -16.76
N VAL A 552 -20.80 17.42 -16.88
CA VAL A 552 -22.11 17.46 -17.55
C VAL A 552 -23.11 18.07 -16.58
N GLN A 553 -23.44 19.34 -16.79
CA GLN A 553 -24.66 19.93 -16.23
C GLN A 553 -25.70 20.02 -17.35
N ASN A 554 -26.86 19.41 -17.15
CA ASN A 554 -28.02 19.46 -18.04
C ASN A 554 -27.72 19.11 -19.51
N GLY A 555 -27.00 18.00 -19.75
CA GLY A 555 -26.82 17.46 -21.11
C GLY A 555 -25.93 18.27 -22.06
N SER A 556 -25.25 19.32 -21.59
CA SER A 556 -24.30 20.11 -22.40
C SER A 556 -22.90 20.04 -21.81
N VAL A 557 -21.93 19.58 -22.61
CA VAL A 557 -20.49 19.62 -22.31
C VAL A 557 -19.99 21.07 -22.41
N LYS A 558 -19.56 21.68 -21.31
CA LYS A 558 -18.83 22.97 -21.33
C LYS A 558 -17.52 22.84 -20.55
N SER A 559 -16.39 23.19 -21.17
CA SER A 559 -15.12 23.32 -20.47
C SER A 559 -15.08 24.66 -19.71
N PHE A 560 -14.79 24.61 -18.41
CA PHE A 560 -14.65 25.81 -17.60
C PHE A 560 -13.33 26.52 -17.95
N LYS A 561 -13.38 27.56 -18.78
CA LYS A 561 -12.35 28.61 -18.78
C LYS A 561 -12.82 29.73 -17.85
N ARG A 562 -12.22 29.82 -16.65
CA ARG A 562 -12.53 30.89 -15.70
C ARG A 562 -11.89 32.21 -16.18
N THR A 563 -12.61 32.99 -16.99
CA THR A 563 -12.25 34.39 -17.25
C THR A 563 -12.50 35.21 -15.99
N LYS A 564 -11.43 35.75 -15.39
CA LYS A 564 -11.51 36.80 -14.36
C LYS A 564 -12.26 38.02 -14.94
N LYS A 565 -13.44 38.34 -14.42
CA LYS A 565 -14.03 39.68 -14.57
C LYS A 565 -13.80 40.44 -13.27
N ASN A 566 -13.02 41.52 -13.36
CA ASN A 566 -12.96 42.55 -12.33
C ASN A 566 -14.29 43.31 -12.36
N TYR A 567 -14.94 43.47 -11.21
CA TYR A 567 -16.03 44.43 -11.05
C TYR A 567 -15.53 45.58 -10.16
N SER A 568 -15.47 46.76 -10.75
CA SER A 568 -15.24 48.03 -10.07
C SER A 568 -16.45 48.40 -9.22
N SER A 569 -16.18 49.01 -8.07
CA SER A 569 -17.14 49.56 -7.13
C SER A 569 -17.82 50.82 -7.68
N THR A 570 -19.14 50.90 -7.52
CA THR A 570 -19.85 52.19 -7.46
C THR A 570 -21.14 51.99 -6.67
N LEU A 571 -21.11 52.35 -5.40
CA LEU A 571 -22.29 52.50 -4.54
C LEU A 571 -22.74 53.97 -4.58
N ARG A 572 -24.02 54.21 -4.87
CA ARG A 572 -24.77 55.42 -4.47
C ARG A 572 -26.01 54.97 -3.71
N GLY A 573 -26.26 55.58 -2.55
CA GLY A 573 -27.60 55.80 -2.00
C GLY A 573 -28.01 54.99 -0.75
N ILE A 574 -27.81 55.58 0.43
CA ILE A 574 -28.59 55.39 1.69
C ILE A 574 -29.79 56.41 1.62
N PRO A 575 -30.82 56.56 2.51
CA PRO A 575 -31.16 55.93 3.83
C PRO A 575 -32.71 55.83 4.11
N PRO A 576 -33.29 55.96 5.35
CA PRO A 576 -32.92 55.59 6.74
C PRO A 576 -34.03 54.77 7.49
N SER A 577 -33.75 54.23 8.70
CA SER A 577 -34.48 54.54 9.97
C SER A 577 -34.48 53.44 11.07
N LEU A 578 -33.88 53.79 12.23
CA LEU A 578 -34.39 53.68 13.64
C LEU A 578 -34.76 52.27 14.22
N LYS A 579 -34.54 51.87 15.48
CA LYS A 579 -34.05 52.47 16.75
C LYS A 579 -33.85 51.35 17.80
N ASN A 580 -32.80 51.48 18.61
CA ASN A 580 -32.49 51.04 19.99
C ASN A 580 -33.32 49.99 20.76
N GLY A 581 -32.62 49.20 21.59
CA GLY A 581 -33.11 48.68 22.88
C GLY A 581 -32.18 47.66 23.56
N ILE A 582 -31.56 48.04 24.68
CA ILE A 582 -30.72 47.23 25.59
C ILE A 582 -31.47 47.06 26.93
N ILE A 583 -31.24 45.94 27.66
CA ILE A 583 -31.00 45.81 29.12
C ILE A 583 -31.74 44.59 29.77
N GLU A 584 -30.90 43.66 30.24
CA GLU A 584 -30.86 42.81 31.46
C GLU A 584 -32.08 42.54 32.35
N GLN A 585 -32.20 41.27 32.81
CA GLN A 585 -32.61 40.95 34.19
C GLN A 585 -32.15 39.55 34.65
N GLU A 586 -31.56 39.50 35.86
CA GLU A 586 -31.03 38.35 36.61
C GLU A 586 -32.12 37.46 37.26
N PHE A 587 -31.84 36.16 37.48
CA PHE A 587 -32.21 35.43 38.72
C PHE A 587 -31.29 34.22 38.96
N LEU A 588 -30.77 34.12 40.19
CA LEU A 588 -29.97 33.04 40.80
C LEU A 588 -30.85 31.79 41.19
N PRO A 589 -30.36 30.75 41.90
CA PRO A 589 -29.75 29.54 41.35
C PRO A 589 -30.48 28.25 41.78
N ARG A 590 -30.38 27.14 41.02
CA ARG A 590 -30.69 25.80 41.56
C ARG A 590 -29.57 24.82 41.27
N ARG A 591 -28.95 24.39 42.37
CA ARG A 591 -27.90 23.38 42.49
C ARG A 591 -28.42 21.99 42.11
N ASN A 592 -27.60 21.27 41.35
CA ASN A 592 -27.18 19.86 41.53
C ASN A 592 -27.15 19.10 40.19
N SER A 593 -25.96 19.04 39.57
CA SER A 593 -25.41 17.81 39.01
C SER A 593 -23.95 18.03 38.65
N LEU A 594 -23.12 17.09 39.11
CA LEU A 594 -21.68 17.09 39.02
C LEU A 594 -21.23 16.87 37.57
N ILE A 595 -20.98 17.97 36.87
CA ILE A 595 -20.11 17.97 35.69
C ILE A 595 -18.73 18.43 36.19
N LEU A 596 -17.77 17.52 36.21
CA LEU A 596 -16.36 17.87 36.19
C LEU A 596 -16.10 18.64 34.89
N LYS A 597 -16.27 19.97 34.95
CA LYS A 597 -15.67 20.88 33.98
C LYS A 597 -14.17 20.64 34.05
N LEU A 598 -13.62 19.97 33.06
CA LEU A 598 -12.21 20.15 32.70
C LEU A 598 -12.01 21.64 32.46
N LYS A 599 -11.39 22.30 33.44
CA LYS A 599 -10.85 23.64 33.30
C LYS A 599 -9.96 23.63 32.05
N PRO A 600 -10.09 24.60 31.13
CA PRO A 600 -8.97 24.91 30.27
C PRO A 600 -7.91 25.51 31.21
N ASP A 601 -6.80 24.79 31.39
CA ASP A 601 -5.64 25.37 32.06
C ASP A 601 -5.15 26.55 31.22
N PHE A 602 -5.62 27.74 31.59
CA PHE A 602 -4.92 28.98 31.35
C PHE A 602 -3.66 28.96 32.22
N LEU A 603 -2.59 28.39 31.68
CA LEU A 603 -1.25 28.81 32.07
C LEU A 603 -0.97 30.13 31.36
N GLN A 604 -1.15 31.23 32.10
CA GLN A 604 -0.37 32.44 31.86
C GLN A 604 1.10 32.07 32.05
N GLN A 605 1.78 31.71 30.95
CA GLN A 605 3.20 31.93 30.82
C GLN A 605 3.42 33.12 29.89
N MET A 606 4.08 34.13 30.44
CA MET A 606 4.56 35.28 29.69
C MET A 606 5.50 34.85 28.56
N GLY A 607 5.16 35.28 27.33
CA GLY A 607 6.10 35.54 26.24
C GLY A 607 6.56 34.34 25.39
N SER A 608 5.90 34.11 24.25
CA SER A 608 6.53 33.92 22.91
C SER A 608 5.49 33.43 21.89
N GLN A 609 5.47 34.06 20.72
CA GLN A 609 4.78 33.73 19.45
C GLN A 609 3.73 32.60 19.46
N THR A 610 2.45 32.95 19.32
CA THR A 610 1.45 32.03 18.76
C THR A 610 1.92 31.56 17.36
N ASN A 611 2.14 30.25 17.21
CA ASN A 611 2.76 29.62 16.03
C ASN A 611 2.04 29.97 14.72
N SER A 612 2.66 30.80 13.86
CA SER A 612 2.18 31.14 12.50
C SER A 612 1.69 29.93 11.69
N MET A 613 2.31 28.77 11.89
CA MET A 613 1.99 27.51 11.24
C MET A 613 0.63 26.92 11.68
N GLU A 614 0.28 26.97 12.96
CA GLU A 614 -1.02 26.47 13.44
C GLU A 614 -2.17 27.34 12.93
N GLN A 615 -1.95 28.65 12.87
CA GLN A 615 -2.90 29.57 12.26
C GLN A 615 -3.06 29.26 10.76
N TYR A 616 -1.96 29.02 10.04
CA TYR A 616 -2.00 28.61 8.63
C TYR A 616 -2.86 27.35 8.42
N PHE A 617 -2.66 26.28 9.20
CA PHE A 617 -3.45 25.06 9.05
C PHE A 617 -4.94 25.29 9.37
N ARG A 618 -5.27 26.08 10.42
CA ARG A 618 -6.66 26.43 10.72
C ARG A 618 -7.32 27.20 9.59
N GLU A 619 -6.63 28.20 9.03
CA GLU A 619 -7.10 28.98 7.89
C GLU A 619 -7.17 28.16 6.59
N TRP A 620 -6.33 27.13 6.45
CA TRP A 620 -6.37 26.22 5.31
C TRP A 620 -7.63 25.37 5.33
N PHE A 621 -7.93 24.74 6.46
CA PHE A 621 -9.08 23.84 6.60
C PHE A 621 -10.43 24.55 6.65
N SER A 622 -10.46 25.89 6.77
CA SER A 622 -11.69 26.69 6.65
C SER A 622 -12.03 27.04 5.19
N LYS A 623 -11.09 26.89 4.25
CA LYS A 623 -11.30 27.15 2.83
C LYS A 623 -11.82 25.90 2.11
N PRO A 624 -12.59 26.07 1.02
CA PRO A 624 -12.96 24.94 0.17
C PRO A 624 -11.71 24.32 -0.46
N VAL A 625 -11.71 22.99 -0.56
CA VAL A 625 -10.57 22.22 -1.09
C VAL A 625 -10.41 22.47 -2.58
N ASP A 626 -9.21 22.88 -3.00
CA ASP A 626 -8.82 22.85 -4.42
C ASP A 626 -8.22 21.48 -4.75
N LEU A 627 -9.00 20.63 -5.42
CA LEU A 627 -8.59 19.28 -5.81
C LEU A 627 -7.37 19.26 -6.74
N HIS A 628 -7.03 20.38 -7.38
CA HIS A 628 -5.88 20.49 -8.27
C HIS A 628 -4.73 21.33 -7.71
N GLY A 629 -4.94 21.92 -6.54
CA GLY A 629 -3.93 22.66 -5.78
C GLY A 629 -3.29 21.80 -4.70
N VAL A 630 -2.77 22.45 -3.68
CA VAL A 630 -2.17 21.78 -2.51
C VAL A 630 -3.25 21.01 -1.73
N ILE A 631 -2.93 19.81 -1.25
CA ILE A 631 -3.76 19.06 -0.30
C ILE A 631 -2.96 18.81 0.98
N LEU A 632 -3.61 18.94 2.14
CA LEU A 632 -2.99 18.76 3.45
C LEU A 632 -3.77 17.76 4.28
N PRO A 633 -3.11 16.81 4.97
CA PRO A 633 -3.80 15.80 5.77
C PRO A 633 -4.43 16.39 7.04
N ARG A 634 -5.61 15.93 7.40
CA ARG A 634 -6.16 16.07 8.76
C ARG A 634 -5.51 15.02 9.66
N LEU A 635 -4.93 15.46 10.77
CA LEU A 635 -4.03 14.66 11.61
C LEU A 635 -4.63 14.25 12.97
N SER A 636 -5.90 14.56 13.26
CA SER A 636 -6.51 14.05 14.51
C SER A 636 -6.66 12.53 14.45
N GLY A 637 -6.64 11.86 15.61
CA GLY A 637 -6.73 10.40 15.66
C GLY A 637 -7.97 9.82 14.97
N THR A 638 -9.07 10.58 14.93
CA THR A 638 -10.31 10.22 14.23
C THR A 638 -10.22 10.24 12.69
N HIS A 639 -9.24 10.97 12.13
CA HIS A 639 -9.04 11.07 10.67
C HIS A 639 -7.98 10.12 10.13
N ILE A 640 -7.14 9.55 11.00
CA ILE A 640 -6.17 8.52 10.62
C ILE A 640 -6.82 7.16 10.83
N LYS A 641 -7.04 6.43 9.74
CA LYS A 641 -7.78 5.16 9.75
C LYS A 641 -6.83 3.98 9.58
N LEU A 642 -7.26 2.79 9.97
CA LEU A 642 -6.53 1.57 9.63
C LEU A 642 -6.86 1.15 8.19
N TRP A 643 -5.85 0.90 7.36
CA TRP A 643 -6.02 0.48 5.97
C TRP A 643 -6.49 -0.98 5.84
N LYS A 644 -7.80 -1.18 5.93
CA LYS A 644 -8.42 -2.52 6.03
C LYS A 644 -8.19 -3.38 4.79
N LEU A 645 -8.26 -2.82 3.58
CA LEU A 645 -7.99 -3.59 2.36
C LEU A 645 -6.54 -4.08 2.28
N CYS A 646 -5.61 -3.45 2.98
CA CYS A 646 -4.26 -3.97 3.09
C CYS A 646 -4.14 -5.03 4.19
N TYR A 647 -4.57 -4.72 5.42
CA TYR A 647 -4.25 -5.51 6.61
C TYR A 647 -5.23 -6.65 6.91
N PHE A 648 -6.47 -6.56 6.41
CA PHE A 648 -7.54 -7.50 6.72
C PHE A 648 -8.21 -8.15 5.50
N ARG A 649 -7.75 -7.88 4.28
CA ARG A 649 -8.33 -8.46 3.05
C ARG A 649 -8.39 -9.98 2.97
N TRP A 650 -7.67 -10.68 3.84
CA TRP A 650 -7.69 -12.14 3.91
C TRP A 650 -8.55 -12.67 5.06
N VAL A 651 -9.25 -11.81 5.80
CA VAL A 651 -10.25 -12.24 6.77
C VAL A 651 -11.57 -12.41 6.02
N PRO A 652 -12.25 -13.57 6.10
CA PRO A 652 -13.54 -13.73 5.46
C PRO A 652 -14.53 -12.70 6.00
N GLU A 653 -15.34 -12.14 5.11
CA GLU A 653 -16.37 -11.20 5.53
C GLU A 653 -17.51 -11.93 6.23
N ALA A 654 -18.01 -11.36 7.34
CA ALA A 654 -19.20 -11.90 7.98
C ALA A 654 -20.40 -11.80 7.04
N GLN A 655 -21.13 -12.92 6.92
CA GLN A 655 -22.35 -13.01 6.12
C GLN A 655 -23.57 -13.10 7.04
N ILE A 656 -24.64 -12.40 6.67
CA ILE A 656 -25.97 -12.65 7.20
C ILE A 656 -26.54 -13.82 6.39
N ASN A 657 -26.95 -14.89 7.08
CA ASN A 657 -27.64 -16.01 6.43
C ASN A 657 -28.83 -15.49 5.61
N ASN A 658 -28.84 -15.76 4.31
CA ASN A 658 -29.81 -15.27 3.32
C ASN A 658 -29.86 -13.74 3.11
N GLY A 659 -29.05 -12.95 3.82
CA GLY A 659 -28.96 -11.47 3.70
C GLY A 659 -27.70 -10.97 2.98
N GLY A 660 -26.76 -11.86 2.68
CA GLY A 660 -25.52 -11.52 1.97
C GLY A 660 -24.45 -10.91 2.90
N PHE A 661 -23.56 -10.11 2.30
CA PHE A 661 -22.41 -9.50 2.97
C PHE A 661 -22.81 -8.32 3.88
N ILE A 662 -22.36 -8.33 5.14
CA ILE A 662 -22.70 -7.29 6.12
C ILE A 662 -22.21 -5.90 5.69
N THR A 663 -21.06 -5.81 5.02
CA THR A 663 -20.51 -4.53 4.55
C THR A 663 -21.30 -3.96 3.38
N ALA A 664 -21.80 -4.82 2.49
CA ALA A 664 -22.67 -4.41 1.40
C ALA A 664 -23.97 -3.83 1.97
N PHE A 665 -24.58 -4.50 2.94
CA PHE A 665 -25.74 -3.98 3.66
C PHE A 665 -25.44 -2.62 4.31
N HIS A 666 -24.36 -2.52 5.10
CA HIS A 666 -23.97 -1.26 5.74
C HIS A 666 -23.74 -0.12 4.73
N LYS A 667 -23.06 -0.39 3.60
CA LYS A 667 -22.79 0.60 2.56
C LYS A 667 -24.06 1.09 1.88
N ILE A 668 -24.98 0.18 1.58
CA ILE A 668 -26.29 0.53 1.03
C ILE A 668 -27.04 1.40 2.05
N SER A 669 -26.99 1.07 3.34
CA SER A 669 -27.62 1.88 4.39
C SER A 669 -27.04 3.29 4.47
N VAL A 670 -25.70 3.43 4.49
CA VAL A 670 -25.03 4.74 4.49
C VAL A 670 -25.36 5.55 3.24
N LEU A 671 -25.35 4.92 2.06
CA LEU A 671 -25.68 5.59 0.80
C LEU A 671 -27.15 6.05 0.78
N THR A 672 -28.06 5.22 1.29
CA THR A 672 -29.49 5.57 1.40
C THR A 672 -29.67 6.78 2.31
N ASP A 673 -29.02 6.80 3.48
CA ASP A 673 -29.08 7.92 4.42
C ASP A 673 -28.49 9.21 3.81
N GLN A 674 -27.39 9.11 3.07
CA GLN A 674 -26.81 10.24 2.33
C GLN A 674 -27.75 10.77 1.24
N VAL A 675 -28.39 9.87 0.48
CA VAL A 675 -29.38 10.25 -0.54
C VAL A 675 -30.57 10.95 0.09
N ASP A 676 -31.05 10.46 1.25
CA ASP A 676 -32.15 11.07 1.98
C ASP A 676 -31.78 12.46 2.52
N MET A 677 -30.60 12.62 3.13
CA MET A 677 -30.10 13.92 3.58
C MET A 677 -29.92 14.92 2.42
N LEU A 678 -29.41 14.47 1.29
CA LEU A 678 -29.27 15.31 0.08
C LEU A 678 -30.64 15.70 -0.48
N ASN A 679 -31.60 14.77 -0.51
CA ASN A 679 -32.97 15.06 -0.92
C ASN A 679 -33.64 16.08 -0.01
N GLN A 680 -33.44 15.98 1.32
CA GLN A 680 -33.94 16.97 2.27
C GLN A 680 -33.29 18.34 2.04
N SER A 681 -31.98 18.39 1.86
CA SER A 681 -31.24 19.63 1.57
C SER A 681 -31.70 20.29 0.27
N LEU A 682 -31.92 19.50 -0.78
CA LEU A 682 -32.48 19.97 -2.06
C LEU A 682 -33.91 20.48 -1.92
N ARG A 683 -34.75 19.82 -1.11
CA ARG A 683 -36.12 20.29 -0.82
C ARG A 683 -36.08 21.62 -0.06
N GLN A 684 -35.21 21.75 0.94
CA GLN A 684 -35.01 23.00 1.69
C GLN A 684 -34.51 24.14 0.79
N TYR A 685 -33.60 23.84 -0.14
CA TYR A 685 -33.11 24.82 -1.12
C TYR A 685 -34.16 25.23 -2.15
N LYS A 686 -35.10 24.33 -2.50
CA LYS A 686 -36.23 24.66 -3.38
C LYS A 686 -37.32 25.43 -2.63
N SER A 687 -37.58 25.11 -1.36
CA SER A 687 -38.60 25.77 -0.53
C SER A 687 -38.19 27.15 -0.03
N SER A 688 -36.90 27.51 0.00
CA SER A 688 -36.45 28.87 0.31
C SER A 688 -36.78 29.91 -0.77
N SER A 689 -37.45 29.51 -1.86
CA SER A 689 -38.09 30.42 -2.82
C SER A 689 -39.56 30.73 -2.52
N SER A 690 -40.18 30.10 -1.50
CA SER A 690 -41.55 30.39 -1.08
C SER A 690 -41.74 30.14 0.42
N LEU A 691 -41.78 31.24 1.18
CA LEU A 691 -42.37 31.45 2.51
C LEU A 691 -42.43 30.25 3.48
N GLN A 692 -41.70 30.44 4.60
CA GLN A 692 -41.90 29.86 5.94
C GLN A 692 -43.11 28.92 6.10
N ALA A 693 -42.82 27.62 6.24
CA ALA A 693 -43.69 26.68 6.93
C ALA A 693 -42.86 25.97 8.01
N ASN A 694 -43.24 26.22 9.27
CA ASN A 694 -42.80 25.44 10.41
C ASN A 694 -43.13 23.96 10.17
N CYS A 695 -42.13 23.09 10.20
CA CYS A 695 -42.35 21.66 10.34
C CYS A 695 -41.42 21.13 11.43
N SER A 696 -41.95 21.13 12.65
CA SER A 696 -41.46 20.36 13.79
C SER A 696 -41.77 18.89 13.55
N GLU A 697 -40.91 18.21 12.81
CA GLU A 697 -40.78 16.74 12.83
C GLU A 697 -39.29 16.42 12.80
N LEU A 698 -38.68 16.38 13.98
CA LEU A 698 -37.41 15.69 14.23
C LEU A 698 -37.70 14.19 14.12
N ASP A 699 -38.02 13.73 12.91
CA ASP A 699 -38.44 12.35 12.72
C ASP A 699 -37.22 11.45 12.54
N GLN A 700 -37.22 10.40 13.34
CA GLN A 700 -36.12 9.48 13.58
C GLN A 700 -35.70 8.83 12.26
N SER A 701 -34.40 8.88 11.94
CA SER A 701 -33.81 8.01 10.92
C SER A 701 -34.26 6.57 11.21
N ARG A 702 -34.91 5.93 10.23
CA ARG A 702 -35.45 4.56 10.36
C ARG A 702 -34.36 3.47 10.41
N MET A 703 -33.10 3.83 10.65
CA MET A 703 -31.95 2.92 10.54
C MET A 703 -31.07 2.96 11.79
N TYR A 704 -30.54 1.79 12.16
CA TYR A 704 -29.64 1.57 13.31
C TYR A 704 -28.27 2.26 13.20
N PHE A 705 -27.86 2.71 12.01
CA PHE A 705 -26.57 3.35 11.75
C PHE A 705 -26.80 4.74 11.16
N ARG A 706 -26.32 5.77 11.85
CA ARG A 706 -26.61 7.20 11.60
C ARG A 706 -25.50 7.81 10.77
N ALA A 707 -25.79 8.56 9.69
CA ALA A 707 -24.79 9.46 9.12
C ALA A 707 -24.80 10.80 9.88
N ASN A 708 -23.63 11.27 10.28
CA ASN A 708 -23.50 12.56 10.97
C ASN A 708 -23.63 13.73 9.98
N GLY A 709 -24.42 14.74 10.36
CA GLY A 709 -24.58 15.99 9.61
C GLY A 709 -23.35 16.90 9.68
N LEU A 710 -23.26 17.87 8.76
CA LEU A 710 -22.10 18.75 8.55
C LEU A 710 -21.72 19.69 9.72
N ASN A 711 -22.46 19.71 10.83
CA ASN A 711 -22.28 20.71 11.90
C ASN A 711 -22.25 20.17 13.34
N ASP A 712 -22.23 18.86 13.60
CA ASP A 712 -22.20 18.35 14.98
C ASP A 712 -20.78 18.12 15.51
N ASN A 713 -20.50 18.77 16.65
CA ASN A 713 -19.29 18.61 17.46
C ASN A 713 -19.23 17.22 18.12
N ALA A 714 -18.07 16.57 17.96
CA ALA A 714 -17.48 15.48 18.74
C ALA A 714 -18.38 14.67 19.70
N GLY A 715 -18.67 13.42 19.33
CA GLY A 715 -19.10 12.31 20.19
C GLY A 715 -18.64 10.96 19.61
N THR A 716 -18.16 10.07 20.48
CA THR A 716 -17.51 8.74 20.30
C THR A 716 -18.35 7.63 19.61
N PRO A 717 -17.74 6.49 19.20
CA PRO A 717 -17.14 6.21 17.88
C PRO A 717 -18.01 5.27 17.01
N ASP A 718 -18.09 5.53 15.71
CA ASP A 718 -18.73 4.60 14.78
C ASP A 718 -17.80 3.43 14.41
N PHE A 719 -18.23 2.21 14.72
CA PHE A 719 -17.57 0.98 14.27
C PHE A 719 -17.87 0.67 12.79
N LEU A 720 -16.80 0.24 12.09
CA LEU A 720 -16.72 -0.65 10.91
C LEU A 720 -17.27 -0.22 9.51
N SER A 721 -16.37 0.40 8.74
CA SER A 721 -15.74 -0.13 7.49
C SER A 721 -16.33 0.13 6.10
N SER A 722 -15.48 0.63 5.20
CA SER A 722 -15.51 0.41 3.75
C SER A 722 -14.78 -0.88 3.37
N SER A 723 -15.45 -1.78 2.63
CA SER A 723 -14.81 -2.98 2.09
C SER A 723 -15.48 -3.36 0.76
N PHE A 724 -14.75 -3.21 -0.34
CA PHE A 724 -14.98 -3.84 -1.66
C PHE A 724 -13.79 -3.50 -2.59
N PRO A 725 -13.39 -4.33 -3.59
CA PRO A 725 -13.54 -5.77 -3.75
C PRO A 725 -12.18 -6.47 -3.78
N PHE A 726 -11.80 -7.19 -2.72
CA PHE A 726 -11.01 -8.41 -2.88
C PHE A 726 -11.49 -9.46 -1.88
N SER A 727 -11.79 -10.63 -2.43
CA SER A 727 -12.13 -11.93 -1.82
C SER A 727 -13.01 -11.93 -0.57
N PRO A 728 -14.25 -12.42 -0.68
CA PRO A 728 -15.02 -12.87 0.49
C PRO A 728 -14.46 -14.12 1.17
N ILE A 729 -13.51 -14.81 0.53
CA ILE A 729 -12.81 -15.97 1.10
C ILE A 729 -11.52 -15.49 1.72
N GLY A 730 -11.45 -15.60 3.04
CA GLY A 730 -10.19 -15.41 3.72
C GLY A 730 -9.24 -16.56 3.48
N ASN A 731 -8.02 -16.26 3.03
CA ASN A 731 -6.88 -17.19 3.13
C ASN A 731 -6.30 -17.18 4.57
N LEU A 732 -7.13 -16.87 5.58
CA LEU A 732 -6.84 -16.96 7.00
C LEU A 732 -7.71 -18.05 7.59
N CYS A 733 -7.15 -19.25 7.73
CA CYS A 733 -7.82 -20.34 8.43
C CYS A 733 -7.66 -20.12 9.94
N ARG A 734 -8.55 -19.29 10.50
CA ARG A 734 -8.71 -19.09 11.95
C ARG A 734 -9.20 -20.39 12.59
N ARG A 735 -9.11 -20.59 13.91
CA ARG A 735 -9.72 -21.76 14.60
C ARG A 735 -11.06 -21.41 15.28
N SER A 736 -11.38 -20.12 15.38
CA SER A 736 -12.53 -19.62 16.13
C SER A 736 -13.10 -18.38 15.45
N ILE A 737 -14.06 -18.55 14.54
CA ILE A 737 -15.00 -17.46 14.19
C ILE A 737 -16.41 -18.02 14.33
N LEU A 738 -16.81 -18.27 15.58
CA LEU A 738 -18.23 -18.27 15.94
C LEU A 738 -18.50 -17.00 16.73
N GLY A 739 -18.45 -15.87 16.03
CA GLY A 739 -19.05 -14.66 16.54
C GLY A 739 -18.34 -13.37 16.17
N THR A 740 -18.97 -12.63 15.27
CA THR A 740 -18.94 -11.16 15.37
C THR A 740 -19.78 -10.74 16.58
N PRO A 741 -19.67 -9.49 17.07
CA PRO A 741 -20.54 -8.93 18.12
C PRO A 741 -22.04 -9.17 17.89
N LEU A 742 -22.43 -9.34 16.62
CA LEU A 742 -23.80 -9.66 16.23
C LEU A 742 -24.26 -11.02 16.74
N SER A 743 -23.40 -12.04 16.86
CA SER A 743 -23.81 -13.35 17.38
C SER A 743 -24.12 -13.30 18.88
N LYS A 744 -23.32 -12.56 19.66
CA LYS A 744 -23.54 -12.31 21.09
C LYS A 744 -24.76 -11.41 21.33
N PHE A 745 -25.01 -10.47 20.42
CA PHE A 745 -26.21 -9.61 20.44
C PHE A 745 -27.49 -10.40 20.11
N LEU A 746 -27.42 -11.32 19.13
CA LEU A 746 -28.54 -12.17 18.73
C LEU A 746 -28.81 -13.33 19.70
N SER A 747 -27.83 -13.72 20.53
CA SER A 747 -27.99 -14.74 21.57
C SER A 747 -28.58 -14.22 22.89
N GLY A 748 -29.12 -13.00 22.92
CA GLY A 748 -29.88 -12.48 24.06
C GLY A 748 -29.05 -12.15 25.31
N ALA A 749 -27.73 -12.05 25.19
CA ALA A 749 -26.87 -11.61 26.30
C ALA A 749 -27.00 -10.09 26.48
N LYS A 750 -27.64 -9.66 27.57
CA LYS A 750 -27.66 -8.24 27.98
C LYS A 750 -26.25 -7.84 28.42
N ILE A 751 -25.52 -7.11 27.58
CA ILE A 751 -24.29 -6.45 28.00
C ILE A 751 -24.70 -5.19 28.80
N TRP A 752 -24.76 -5.33 30.12
CA TRP A 752 -24.69 -4.18 31.02
C TRP A 752 -23.24 -3.74 31.11
N LEU A 753 -22.96 -2.49 30.71
CA LEU A 753 -21.70 -1.82 31.05
C LEU A 753 -21.68 -1.61 32.58
N SER A 754 -20.90 -2.42 33.31
CA SER A 754 -20.70 -2.20 34.74
C SER A 754 -19.80 -0.98 34.96
N THR A 755 -20.33 0.04 35.62
CA THR A 755 -19.66 1.27 36.05
C THR A 755 -18.78 1.11 37.30
N GLU A 756 -18.24 -0.08 37.56
CA GLU A 756 -17.45 -0.35 38.78
C GLU A 756 -16.01 -0.75 38.43
N THR A 757 -15.13 0.25 38.29
CA THR A 757 -13.67 0.12 38.55
C THR A 757 -12.98 1.50 38.61
N LEU A 758 -13.65 2.48 39.24
CA LEU A 758 -13.04 3.73 39.71
C LEU A 758 -13.44 3.96 41.17
N ALA A 759 -13.02 3.05 42.04
CA ALA A 759 -12.92 3.25 43.48
C ALA A 759 -12.05 2.13 44.02
N ASN A 760 -10.80 2.46 44.33
CA ASN A 760 -9.84 1.81 45.23
C ASN A 760 -8.43 2.01 44.65
N GLU A 761 -7.74 3.07 45.05
CA GLU A 761 -6.72 3.04 46.12
C GLU A 761 -6.14 4.45 46.31
N ASP A 762 -5.76 4.72 47.56
CA ASP A 762 -5.33 6.00 48.15
C ASP A 762 -4.09 6.66 47.50
#